data_AF-A0A239CZY0-F1
#
_entry.id   AF-A0A239CZY0-F1
#
_cell.length_a   1.000
_cell.length_b   1.000
_cell.length_c   1.000
_cell.angle_alpha   90.00
_cell.angle_beta   90.00
_cell.angle_gamma   90.00
#
_symmetry.space_group_name_H-M   'P 1'
#
loop_
_entity.id
_entity.type
_entity.pdbx_description
1 polymer ?
#
loop_
_entity_poly.entity_id
_entity_poly.type
_entity_poly.pdbx_seq_one_letter_code
_entity_poly.pdbx_strand_id
1 'polypeptide(L)'
;MLAKNKLSKLISMCIVTILIAVALPIHSFAVSEPWDQYNQYLPNETPVTKRHLRGAWISTVINLDWPSVEARKIGDDKKRIKKSKDELIAILDKSVEMNMNAVFFQVSPEGDALYQSDIVPWSRYLTGTFGKDPGFDPLAFAIEEAHKRNLEIHAWFNPYRISTNTNDATIESLNIDKSVFKEHPEWIRTSMSRFVVDPGIPEAREWVSRRVMEVMDHYDVDGIHFDDYFYYESYLGELEDQDTFTKYNSGQFSNLGDWRRNNTYLLVKELSNEIRATKPWVKFGISPAAVWGNKKDGHPSGSNTSAGLPNYDRSFADTKRWVEEELIDYIAPQVYFTFANPSAPYGEVTDWWSKVIKERNVHLYIGQALYKINDNADQYFQGNNAVQEFQRQLNYNAVRPEIMGSIMYRFQNFNDSNKQQVVNVMKEDLWLTKSLVPVMPWKGGQAPHHPTQGKIEALANARKLSWVDKDPNTAYYAIYRIDKDSSIDVNSDESALKLIATVRKSDKAVQEFIDRGSNDLDKVAYAVTALDRLHNESRELIISTNQSNYFYDIGNQYAWAINAIDNLYERGIVSGVGDGKFAPQNNVTRADFLIVVMKSYGIELDSYITGNFADAGDKYYTKYLGTAKRLGLVSGVGNNRYLPETTITRQDMFVILYRVLEELEQLPKAGNSGRSLDQFNDTSDIDNYALKAMKLFVEAGMVQGDGVNLKPKTTSTRAEAVQVLYNLFSK
;
A
#
# COMPACT_ATOMS: atom_id res chain seq x y z
N MET A 1 53.34 78.06 -11.74
CA MET A 1 51.94 77.82 -11.31
C MET A 1 51.21 76.73 -12.12
N LEU A 2 51.81 76.13 -13.17
CA LEU A 2 51.17 75.10 -14.02
C LEU A 2 51.38 73.63 -13.60
N ALA A 3 52.31 73.33 -12.69
CA ALA A 3 52.59 71.95 -12.26
C ALA A 3 51.65 71.42 -11.15
N LYS A 4 51.17 72.30 -10.25
CA LYS A 4 50.26 71.91 -9.15
C LYS A 4 48.87 71.47 -9.63
N ASN A 5 48.42 71.98 -10.80
CA ASN A 5 47.07 71.72 -11.31
C ASN A 5 46.93 70.37 -12.05
N LYS A 6 48.03 69.79 -12.53
CA LYS A 6 48.03 68.46 -13.16
C LYS A 6 48.05 67.33 -12.12
N LEU A 7 48.76 67.52 -11.00
CA LEU A 7 48.84 66.52 -9.93
C LEU A 7 47.51 66.39 -9.17
N SER A 8 46.81 67.50 -8.92
CA SER A 8 45.48 67.46 -8.28
C SER A 8 44.43 66.78 -9.17
N LYS A 9 44.47 67.00 -10.50
CA LYS A 9 43.58 66.31 -11.44
C LYS A 9 43.88 64.82 -11.54
N LEU A 10 45.16 64.42 -11.52
CA LEU A 10 45.53 62.99 -11.53
C LEU A 10 45.10 62.28 -10.25
N ILE A 11 45.26 62.93 -9.09
CA ILE A 11 44.86 62.38 -7.78
C ILE A 11 43.34 62.29 -7.67
N SER A 12 42.59 63.32 -8.08
CA SER A 12 41.12 63.26 -8.11
C SER A 12 40.60 62.22 -9.10
N MET A 13 41.25 62.03 -10.25
CA MET A 13 40.86 61.01 -11.22
C MET A 13 41.17 59.59 -10.70
N CYS A 14 42.29 59.39 -9.98
CA CYS A 14 42.58 58.11 -9.32
C CYS A 14 41.61 57.82 -8.16
N ILE A 15 41.24 58.83 -7.35
CA ILE A 15 40.28 58.68 -6.25
C ILE A 15 38.87 58.37 -6.77
N VAL A 16 38.43 59.01 -7.86
CA VAL A 16 37.13 58.72 -8.50
C VAL A 16 37.14 57.34 -9.16
N THR A 17 38.25 56.91 -9.76
CA THR A 17 38.36 55.55 -10.35
C THR A 17 38.40 54.46 -9.27
N ILE A 18 39.04 54.72 -8.12
CA ILE A 18 39.04 53.83 -6.96
C ILE A 18 37.65 53.80 -6.30
N LEU A 19 36.95 54.94 -6.19
CA LEU A 19 35.58 54.98 -5.66
C LEU A 19 34.55 54.33 -6.60
N ILE A 20 34.73 54.40 -7.92
CA ILE A 20 33.89 53.69 -8.89
C ILE A 20 34.23 52.18 -8.93
N ALA A 21 35.48 51.79 -8.70
CA ALA A 21 35.86 50.38 -8.56
C ALA A 21 35.37 49.75 -7.24
N VAL A 22 35.20 50.56 -6.18
CA VAL A 22 34.63 50.12 -4.88
C VAL A 22 33.10 50.23 -4.85
N ALA A 23 32.50 50.92 -5.83
CA ALA A 23 31.04 51.05 -6.01
C ALA A 23 30.51 50.27 -7.22
N LEU A 24 31.23 49.25 -7.69
CA LEU A 24 30.55 48.16 -8.38
C LEU A 24 29.63 47.51 -7.34
N PRO A 25 28.34 47.27 -7.63
CA PRO A 25 27.58 46.38 -6.79
C PRO A 25 28.40 45.09 -6.75
N ILE A 26 28.93 44.76 -5.57
CA ILE A 26 29.21 43.38 -5.23
C ILE A 26 27.83 42.76 -5.37
N HIS A 27 27.52 42.30 -6.59
CA HIS A 27 26.60 41.20 -6.75
C HIS A 27 27.27 40.16 -5.89
N SER A 28 26.76 40.02 -4.67
CA SER A 28 26.93 38.81 -3.90
C SER A 28 26.56 37.72 -4.89
N PHE A 29 27.56 37.15 -5.57
CA PHE A 29 27.41 35.89 -6.22
C PHE A 29 27.03 34.98 -5.07
N ALA A 30 25.73 34.77 -4.89
CA ALA A 30 25.24 33.79 -3.95
C ALA A 30 26.05 32.54 -4.24
N VAL A 31 26.79 32.06 -3.24
CA VAL A 31 27.57 30.83 -3.39
C VAL A 31 26.57 29.78 -3.80
N SER A 32 26.73 29.23 -5.01
CA SER A 32 25.82 28.21 -5.51
C SER A 32 25.92 27.00 -4.61
N GLU A 33 24.83 26.64 -3.97
CA GLU A 33 24.79 25.44 -3.14
C GLU A 33 24.86 24.20 -4.04
N PRO A 34 25.48 23.10 -3.60
CA PRO A 34 25.65 21.91 -4.44
C PRO A 34 24.34 21.30 -4.97
N TRP A 35 23.22 21.58 -4.31
CA TRP A 35 21.88 21.11 -4.69
C TRP A 35 21.09 22.08 -5.58
N ASP A 36 21.61 23.26 -5.91
CA ASP A 36 20.84 24.29 -6.63
C ASP A 36 20.26 23.81 -7.97
N GLN A 37 20.99 22.92 -8.66
CA GLN A 37 20.54 22.31 -9.91
C GLN A 37 19.29 21.41 -9.76
N TYR A 38 18.94 21.01 -8.54
CA TYR A 38 17.78 20.17 -8.21
C TYR A 38 16.62 20.97 -7.60
N ASN A 39 16.72 22.29 -7.44
CA ASN A 39 15.72 23.11 -6.75
C ASN A 39 14.30 22.97 -7.33
N GLN A 40 14.15 22.69 -8.63
CA GLN A 40 12.84 22.42 -9.24
C GLN A 40 12.15 21.14 -8.71
N TYR A 41 12.89 20.30 -7.98
CA TYR A 41 12.45 19.04 -7.39
C TYR A 41 12.59 19.02 -5.86
N LEU A 42 12.81 20.19 -5.26
CA LEU A 42 12.88 20.36 -3.82
C LEU A 42 11.70 21.25 -3.41
N PRO A 43 10.53 20.66 -3.13
CA PRO A 43 9.36 21.43 -2.72
C PRO A 43 9.60 22.09 -1.35
N ASN A 44 8.93 23.22 -1.12
CA ASN A 44 8.99 23.94 0.16
C ASN A 44 8.30 23.18 1.30
N GLU A 45 7.31 22.36 0.97
CA GLU A 45 6.57 21.52 1.91
C GLU A 45 6.74 20.05 1.53
N THR A 46 6.73 19.17 2.54
CA THR A 46 6.81 17.73 2.35
C THR A 46 5.57 17.24 1.58
N PRO A 47 5.74 16.57 0.42
CA PRO A 47 4.62 16.03 -0.32
C PRO A 47 3.88 14.94 0.47
N VAL A 48 2.55 15.00 0.46
CA VAL A 48 1.71 13.90 0.94
C VAL A 48 1.72 12.81 -0.10
N THR A 49 2.03 11.57 0.30
CA THR A 49 2.02 10.39 -0.58
C THR A 49 1.25 9.24 0.06
N LYS A 50 0.21 8.74 -0.61
CA LYS A 50 -0.57 7.60 -0.11
C LYS A 50 0.22 6.31 -0.21
N ARG A 51 0.94 6.12 -1.32
CA ARG A 51 1.65 4.87 -1.63
C ARG A 51 3.13 5.10 -1.74
N HIS A 52 3.86 4.69 -0.70
CA HIS A 52 5.30 4.79 -0.64
C HIS A 52 5.83 3.69 0.28
N LEU A 53 6.79 2.91 -0.19
CA LEU A 53 7.44 1.92 0.67
C LEU A 53 8.31 2.65 1.69
N ARG A 54 8.10 2.34 2.97
CA ARG A 54 8.86 2.89 4.09
C ARG A 54 9.33 1.71 4.92
N GLY A 55 10.64 1.49 4.93
CA GLY A 55 11.20 0.37 5.65
C GLY A 55 12.61 0.60 6.17
N ALA A 56 13.13 -0.44 6.81
CA ALA A 56 14.48 -0.47 7.35
C ALA A 56 15.07 -1.88 7.26
N TRP A 57 16.39 -1.94 7.06
CA TRP A 57 17.14 -3.18 7.19
C TRP A 57 17.34 -3.53 8.66
N ILE A 58 17.03 -4.78 9.03
CA ILE A 58 17.32 -5.39 10.31
C ILE A 58 18.47 -6.38 10.07
N SER A 59 19.69 -5.91 10.28
CA SER A 59 20.91 -6.67 10.06
C SER A 59 21.24 -7.55 11.26
N THR A 60 21.54 -8.82 11.00
CA THR A 60 21.79 -9.83 12.03
C THR A 60 23.26 -10.24 12.09
N VAL A 61 24.02 -10.00 11.01
CA VAL A 61 25.48 -10.16 11.00
C VAL A 61 26.10 -9.35 12.13
N ILE A 62 27.05 -9.95 12.85
CA ILE A 62 27.74 -9.40 14.03
C ILE A 62 26.80 -8.78 15.08
N ASN A 63 25.53 -9.20 15.12
CA ASN A 63 24.50 -8.67 16.03
C ASN A 63 24.30 -7.14 15.86
N LEU A 64 24.38 -6.63 14.63
CA LEU A 64 24.21 -5.20 14.35
C LEU A 64 22.88 -4.66 14.87
N ASP A 65 21.75 -5.24 14.42
CA ASP A 65 20.41 -4.83 14.82
C ASP A 65 19.73 -5.84 15.74
N TRP A 66 19.80 -7.13 15.38
CA TRP A 66 19.10 -8.18 16.10
C TRP A 66 19.73 -9.57 15.93
N PRO A 67 19.67 -10.47 16.95
CA PRO A 67 19.43 -10.14 18.35
C PRO A 67 20.61 -9.34 18.89
N SER A 68 20.46 -8.66 20.02
CA SER A 68 21.58 -7.91 20.64
C SER A 68 22.73 -8.85 21.06
N VAL A 69 23.94 -8.29 21.17
CA VAL A 69 25.09 -9.03 21.73
C VAL A 69 24.80 -9.49 23.16
N GLU A 70 24.06 -8.68 23.92
CA GLU A 70 23.62 -8.99 25.28
C GLU A 70 22.68 -10.18 25.30
N ALA A 71 21.71 -10.25 24.37
CA ALA A 71 20.83 -11.41 24.24
C ALA A 71 21.63 -12.67 23.90
N ARG A 72 22.48 -12.61 22.86
CA ARG A 72 23.32 -13.73 22.42
C ARG A 72 24.19 -14.31 23.55
N LYS A 73 24.74 -13.47 24.43
CA LYS A 73 25.62 -13.87 25.54
C LYS A 73 24.90 -14.55 26.72
N ILE A 74 23.57 -14.59 26.73
CA ILE A 74 22.82 -15.26 27.80
C ILE A 74 22.93 -16.79 27.63
N GLY A 75 23.55 -17.46 28.61
CA GLY A 75 23.72 -18.91 28.60
C GLY A 75 22.44 -19.72 28.92
N ASP A 76 21.46 -19.12 29.59
CA ASP A 76 20.15 -19.73 29.84
C ASP A 76 19.24 -19.58 28.62
N ASP A 77 18.89 -20.69 27.97
CA ASP A 77 18.14 -20.65 26.71
C ASP A 77 16.77 -19.97 26.85
N LYS A 78 16.04 -20.21 27.95
CA LYS A 78 14.72 -19.59 28.15
C LYS A 78 14.82 -18.07 28.23
N LYS A 79 15.79 -17.54 28.97
CA LYS A 79 16.05 -16.10 29.08
C LYS A 79 16.56 -15.49 27.78
N ARG A 80 17.45 -16.18 27.07
CA ARG A 80 17.96 -15.74 25.76
C ARG A 80 16.84 -15.65 24.73
N ILE A 81 16.02 -16.69 24.61
CA ILE A 81 14.88 -16.75 23.69
C ILE A 81 13.89 -15.64 24.03
N LYS A 82 13.52 -15.50 25.31
CA LYS A 82 12.62 -14.43 25.75
C LYS A 82 13.16 -13.05 25.37
N LYS A 83 14.42 -12.76 25.71
CA LYS A 83 15.03 -11.45 25.38
C LYS A 83 15.10 -11.21 23.87
N SER A 84 15.48 -12.22 23.09
CA SER A 84 15.52 -12.10 21.62
C SER A 84 14.14 -11.80 21.04
N LYS A 85 13.09 -12.47 21.54
CA LYS A 85 11.70 -12.22 21.13
C LYS A 85 11.22 -10.82 21.53
N ASP A 86 11.49 -10.40 22.77
CA ASP A 86 11.11 -9.07 23.26
C ASP A 86 11.80 -7.95 22.44
N GLU A 87 13.09 -8.12 22.11
CA GLU A 87 13.84 -7.18 21.27
C GLU A 87 13.26 -7.10 19.85
N LEU A 88 12.90 -8.22 19.24
CA LEU A 88 12.31 -8.21 17.90
C LEU A 88 10.93 -7.54 17.90
N ILE A 89 10.10 -7.81 18.91
CA ILE A 89 8.82 -7.12 19.11
C ILE A 89 9.04 -5.61 19.22
N ALA A 90 10.02 -5.16 20.01
CA ALA A 90 10.32 -3.74 20.17
C ALA A 90 10.77 -3.08 18.86
N ILE A 91 11.55 -3.79 18.04
CA ILE A 91 11.93 -3.35 16.68
C ILE A 91 10.67 -3.14 15.83
N LEU A 92 9.78 -4.14 15.77
CA LEU A 92 8.57 -4.07 14.96
C LEU A 92 7.56 -3.01 15.46
N ASP A 93 7.42 -2.84 16.78
CA ASP A 93 6.60 -1.77 17.37
C ASP A 93 7.13 -0.39 16.97
N LYS A 94 8.44 -0.18 17.03
CA LYS A 94 9.08 1.07 16.61
C LYS A 94 8.99 1.30 15.10
N SER A 95 9.00 0.24 14.27
CA SER A 95 8.68 0.35 12.83
C SER A 95 7.27 0.95 12.62
N VAL A 96 6.26 0.45 13.33
CA VAL A 96 4.89 0.98 13.26
C VAL A 96 4.81 2.43 13.77
N GLU A 97 5.53 2.74 14.85
CA GLU A 97 5.62 4.10 15.41
C GLU A 97 6.18 5.11 14.38
N MET A 98 7.13 4.66 13.55
CA MET A 98 7.74 5.46 12.48
C MET A 98 6.94 5.43 11.17
N ASN A 99 5.71 4.91 11.18
CA ASN A 99 4.86 4.73 9.98
C ASN A 99 5.55 3.95 8.85
N MET A 100 6.38 2.95 9.19
CA MET A 100 6.89 1.98 8.23
C MET A 100 5.81 0.97 7.83
N ASN A 101 5.94 0.41 6.64
CA ASN A 101 5.07 -0.64 6.11
C ASN A 101 5.84 -1.91 5.68
N ALA A 102 7.16 -1.93 5.76
CA ALA A 102 7.99 -3.10 5.47
C ALA A 102 9.25 -3.16 6.34
N VAL A 103 9.74 -4.37 6.61
CA VAL A 103 11.06 -4.64 7.21
C VAL A 103 11.85 -5.64 6.39
N PHE A 104 13.16 -5.44 6.30
CA PHE A 104 14.08 -6.30 5.54
C PHE A 104 14.97 -7.05 6.53
N PHE A 105 14.57 -8.28 6.86
CA PHE A 105 15.12 -9.04 7.97
C PHE A 105 16.21 -10.01 7.49
N GLN A 106 17.45 -9.82 7.96
CA GLN A 106 18.57 -10.67 7.52
C GLN A 106 18.44 -12.08 8.09
N VAL A 107 17.89 -13.00 7.29
CA VAL A 107 17.70 -14.40 7.65
C VAL A 107 18.93 -15.25 7.42
N SER A 108 19.87 -14.74 6.61
CA SER A 108 21.06 -15.48 6.24
C SER A 108 22.28 -14.56 6.04
N PRO A 109 23.03 -14.27 7.11
CA PRO A 109 24.17 -13.36 7.07
C PRO A 109 25.47 -13.98 6.51
N GLU A 110 25.74 -15.27 6.71
CA GLU A 110 27.00 -15.93 6.32
C GLU A 110 26.91 -17.47 6.16
N GLY A 111 26.30 -17.96 5.07
CA GLY A 111 26.25 -19.40 4.80
C GLY A 111 25.45 -20.20 5.85
N ASP A 112 24.57 -19.52 6.58
CA ASP A 112 23.84 -19.99 7.74
C ASP A 112 22.37 -19.56 7.69
N ALA A 113 21.60 -19.93 8.72
CA ALA A 113 20.18 -19.63 8.82
C ALA A 113 19.78 -19.09 10.20
N LEU A 114 18.92 -18.06 10.18
CA LEU A 114 18.07 -17.64 11.30
C LEU A 114 16.65 -18.18 11.13
N TYR A 115 16.56 -19.39 10.60
CA TYR A 115 15.34 -20.16 10.35
C TYR A 115 15.72 -21.65 10.41
N GLN A 116 14.74 -22.53 10.57
CA GLN A 116 15.00 -23.96 10.56
C GLN A 116 15.34 -24.41 9.14
N SER A 117 16.55 -24.94 8.95
CA SER A 117 17.07 -25.34 7.64
C SER A 117 17.59 -26.78 7.62
N ASP A 118 17.25 -27.49 6.55
CA ASP A 118 17.85 -28.78 6.21
C ASP A 118 19.13 -28.62 5.38
N ILE A 119 19.37 -27.43 4.81
CA ILE A 119 20.47 -27.14 3.88
C ILE A 119 21.68 -26.53 4.59
N VAL A 120 21.48 -25.61 5.54
CA VAL A 120 22.57 -24.87 6.20
C VAL A 120 22.51 -24.91 7.73
N PRO A 121 23.63 -24.67 8.43
CA PRO A 121 23.65 -24.64 9.89
C PRO A 121 22.96 -23.40 10.47
N TRP A 122 22.56 -23.50 11.74
CA TRP A 122 22.07 -22.34 12.51
C TRP A 122 23.13 -21.24 12.63
N SER A 123 22.66 -20.00 12.54
CA SER A 123 23.54 -18.83 12.64
C SER A 123 24.16 -18.67 14.02
N ARG A 124 25.48 -18.41 14.03
CA ARG A 124 26.22 -18.10 15.27
C ARG A 124 25.73 -16.84 15.96
N TYR A 125 25.02 -15.95 15.27
CA TYR A 125 24.54 -14.69 15.84
C TYR A 125 23.38 -14.90 16.82
N LEU A 126 22.75 -16.08 16.85
CA LEU A 126 21.67 -16.42 17.79
C LEU A 126 22.16 -16.94 19.14
N THR A 127 23.28 -17.68 19.17
CA THR A 127 23.75 -18.43 20.35
C THR A 127 25.22 -18.20 20.68
N GLY A 128 25.97 -17.57 19.77
CA GLY A 128 27.42 -17.45 19.83
C GLY A 128 28.18 -18.65 19.27
N THR A 129 27.50 -19.73 18.87
CA THR A 129 28.11 -20.96 18.32
C THR A 129 27.49 -21.27 16.97
N PHE A 130 28.31 -21.41 15.94
CA PHE A 130 27.85 -21.78 14.59
C PHE A 130 27.26 -23.19 14.58
N GLY A 131 26.10 -23.37 13.97
CA GLY A 131 25.36 -24.64 13.93
C GLY A 131 24.58 -25.02 15.19
N LYS A 132 24.69 -24.25 16.29
CA LYS A 132 23.95 -24.54 17.52
C LYS A 132 22.49 -24.08 17.40
N ASP A 133 21.56 -25.01 17.60
CA ASP A 133 20.12 -24.77 17.68
C ASP A 133 19.79 -23.70 18.74
N PRO A 134 19.10 -22.61 18.37
CA PRO A 134 18.70 -21.54 19.28
C PRO A 134 17.48 -21.89 20.16
N GLY A 135 16.83 -23.05 19.98
CA GLY A 135 15.67 -23.50 20.75
C GLY A 135 14.34 -22.85 20.34
N PHE A 136 14.31 -22.10 19.25
CA PHE A 136 13.10 -21.54 18.61
C PHE A 136 13.40 -21.17 17.16
N ASP A 137 12.38 -21.10 16.30
CA ASP A 137 12.51 -20.60 14.93
C ASP A 137 12.37 -19.06 14.90
N PRO A 138 13.44 -18.29 14.61
CA PRO A 138 13.39 -16.84 14.58
C PRO A 138 12.57 -16.26 13.43
N LEU A 139 12.67 -16.84 12.22
CA LEU A 139 11.98 -16.31 11.04
C LEU A 139 10.46 -16.53 11.16
N ALA A 140 10.03 -17.71 11.62
CA ALA A 140 8.61 -17.96 11.87
C ALA A 140 8.03 -16.93 12.86
N PHE A 141 8.75 -16.67 13.95
CA PHE A 141 8.35 -15.66 14.94
C PHE A 141 8.36 -14.24 14.38
N ALA A 142 9.36 -13.88 13.56
CA ALA A 142 9.45 -12.58 12.92
C ALA A 142 8.26 -12.31 11.99
N ILE A 143 7.88 -13.30 11.18
CA ILE A 143 6.74 -13.21 10.25
C ILE A 143 5.44 -13.03 11.02
N GLU A 144 5.19 -13.87 12.02
CA GLU A 144 3.98 -13.80 12.84
C GLU A 144 3.83 -12.40 13.48
N GLU A 145 4.89 -11.89 14.10
CA GLU A 145 4.85 -10.59 14.78
C GLU A 145 4.82 -9.39 13.83
N ALA A 146 5.43 -9.48 12.65
CA ALA A 146 5.36 -8.46 11.61
C ALA A 146 3.94 -8.38 11.02
N HIS A 147 3.33 -9.52 10.68
CA HIS A 147 1.98 -9.57 10.12
C HIS A 147 0.91 -9.12 11.12
N LYS A 148 1.06 -9.42 12.42
CA LYS A 148 0.19 -8.86 13.48
C LYS A 148 0.16 -7.33 13.47
N ARG A 149 1.25 -6.69 13.04
CA ARG A 149 1.43 -5.24 12.90
C ARG A 149 1.15 -4.73 11.49
N ASN A 150 0.73 -5.62 10.59
CA ASN A 150 0.53 -5.36 9.18
C ASN A 150 1.77 -4.78 8.48
N LEU A 151 2.95 -5.24 8.86
CA LEU A 151 4.22 -4.97 8.18
C LEU A 151 4.49 -6.09 7.17
N GLU A 152 4.97 -5.73 5.98
CA GLU A 152 5.63 -6.71 5.12
C GLU A 152 6.96 -7.15 5.73
N ILE A 153 7.30 -8.42 5.56
CA ILE A 153 8.62 -8.94 5.90
C ILE A 153 9.31 -9.52 4.67
N HIS A 154 10.47 -8.94 4.36
CA HIS A 154 11.33 -9.36 3.25
C HIS A 154 12.52 -10.12 3.83
N ALA A 155 12.63 -11.41 3.49
CA ALA A 155 13.73 -12.25 3.95
C ALA A 155 15.01 -11.89 3.19
N TRP A 156 15.98 -11.37 3.93
CA TRP A 156 17.25 -10.89 3.39
C TRP A 156 18.36 -11.94 3.52
N PHE A 157 18.96 -12.27 2.37
CA PHE A 157 20.08 -13.19 2.27
C PHE A 157 21.33 -12.46 1.78
N ASN A 158 22.47 -12.83 2.35
CA ASN A 158 23.74 -12.69 1.66
C ASN A 158 23.95 -13.95 0.80
N PRO A 159 24.09 -13.83 -0.53
CA PRO A 159 24.11 -15.00 -1.39
C PRO A 159 25.40 -15.82 -1.23
N TYR A 160 26.56 -15.17 -1.19
CA TYR A 160 27.85 -15.85 -1.36
C TYR A 160 28.71 -15.95 -0.09
N ARG A 161 28.49 -15.09 0.92
CA ARG A 161 29.34 -15.06 2.12
C ARG A 161 29.16 -16.31 2.96
N ILE A 162 30.27 -16.91 3.39
CA ILE A 162 30.34 -18.03 4.33
C ILE A 162 30.96 -17.61 5.68
N SER A 163 31.79 -16.58 5.70
CA SER A 163 32.30 -16.01 6.95
C SER A 163 32.60 -14.51 6.85
N THR A 164 32.80 -13.89 8.00
CA THR A 164 33.25 -12.48 8.12
C THR A 164 34.77 -12.33 8.24
N ASN A 165 35.50 -13.43 8.47
CA ASN A 165 36.97 -13.46 8.53
C ASN A 165 37.49 -14.88 8.17
N THR A 166 38.81 -15.06 7.99
CA THR A 166 39.46 -16.34 7.65
C THR A 166 40.41 -16.87 8.73
N ASN A 167 40.24 -16.48 10.00
CA ASN A 167 41.13 -16.94 11.07
C ASN A 167 40.89 -18.41 11.47
N ASP A 168 41.84 -19.00 12.22
CA ASP A 168 41.78 -20.40 12.64
C ASP A 168 40.51 -20.75 13.43
N ALA A 169 40.05 -19.87 14.31
CA ALA A 169 38.82 -20.06 15.07
C ALA A 169 37.58 -20.12 14.16
N THR A 170 37.57 -19.33 13.08
CA THR A 170 36.51 -19.39 12.07
C THR A 170 36.56 -20.70 11.30
N ILE A 171 37.74 -21.12 10.83
CA ILE A 171 37.93 -22.41 10.14
C ILE A 171 37.44 -23.57 11.02
N GLU A 172 37.85 -23.60 12.29
CA GLU A 172 37.40 -24.60 13.25
C GLU A 172 35.87 -24.58 13.42
N SER A 173 35.27 -23.39 13.58
CA SER A 173 33.82 -23.24 13.75
C SER A 173 33.00 -23.69 12.53
N LEU A 174 33.56 -23.58 11.33
CA LEU A 174 32.91 -23.96 10.08
C LEU A 174 33.03 -25.46 9.78
N ASN A 175 33.90 -26.21 10.49
CA ASN A 175 34.15 -27.62 10.24
C ASN A 175 33.11 -28.55 10.91
N ILE A 176 31.83 -28.30 10.63
CA ILE A 176 30.69 -29.09 11.13
C ILE A 176 29.84 -29.59 9.96
N ASP A 177 29.01 -30.61 10.19
CA ASP A 177 28.08 -31.11 9.17
C ASP A 177 27.09 -30.01 8.73
N LYS A 178 26.57 -30.09 7.50
CA LYS A 178 25.78 -29.08 6.79
C LYS A 178 26.51 -27.77 6.45
N SER A 179 27.71 -27.54 6.97
CA SER A 179 28.50 -26.37 6.58
C SER A 179 29.05 -26.58 5.18
N VAL A 180 28.66 -25.70 4.23
CA VAL A 180 29.18 -25.74 2.86
C VAL A 180 30.71 -25.66 2.81
N PHE A 181 31.33 -25.00 3.80
CA PHE A 181 32.78 -24.96 3.94
C PHE A 181 33.41 -26.35 4.11
N LYS A 182 32.74 -27.25 4.83
CA LYS A 182 33.19 -28.62 5.09
C LYS A 182 32.76 -29.58 3.99
N GLU A 183 31.51 -29.47 3.53
CA GLU A 183 30.91 -30.43 2.60
C GLU A 183 31.35 -30.21 1.15
N HIS A 184 31.63 -28.95 0.79
CA HIS A 184 32.02 -28.55 -0.56
C HIS A 184 33.24 -27.61 -0.53
N PRO A 185 34.41 -28.07 -0.01
CA PRO A 185 35.62 -27.24 0.05
C PRO A 185 36.08 -26.75 -1.33
N GLU A 186 35.74 -27.47 -2.40
CA GLU A 186 36.03 -27.10 -3.78
C GLU A 186 35.24 -25.88 -4.27
N TRP A 187 34.13 -25.53 -3.60
CA TRP A 187 33.36 -24.33 -3.89
C TRP A 187 33.88 -23.08 -3.18
N ILE A 188 34.74 -23.25 -2.18
CA ILE A 188 35.15 -22.16 -1.31
C ILE A 188 36.31 -21.37 -1.94
N ARG A 189 36.21 -20.05 -1.85
CA ARG A 189 37.26 -19.11 -2.19
C ARG A 189 37.45 -18.09 -1.06
N THR A 190 38.52 -17.32 -1.14
CA THR A 190 38.77 -16.22 -0.21
C THR A 190 38.70 -14.89 -0.93
N SER A 191 37.95 -13.94 -0.37
CA SER A 191 37.82 -12.59 -0.89
C SER A 191 37.66 -11.62 0.28
N MET A 192 38.43 -10.52 0.29
CA MET A 192 38.43 -9.52 1.36
C MET A 192 38.56 -10.12 2.77
N SER A 193 39.47 -11.09 2.92
CA SER A 193 39.67 -11.86 4.16
C SER A 193 38.43 -12.60 4.65
N ARG A 194 37.54 -13.05 3.75
CA ARG A 194 36.32 -13.82 4.06
C ARG A 194 36.27 -15.08 3.22
N PHE A 195 35.65 -16.12 3.74
CA PHE A 195 35.25 -17.26 2.91
C PHE A 195 33.96 -16.95 2.18
N VAL A 196 33.92 -17.28 0.90
CA VAL A 196 32.76 -17.14 0.01
C VAL A 196 32.63 -18.40 -0.85
N VAL A 197 31.41 -18.71 -1.31
CA VAL A 197 31.23 -19.68 -2.40
C VAL A 197 31.56 -19.03 -3.74
N ASP A 198 32.16 -19.78 -4.66
CA ASP A 198 32.47 -19.35 -6.02
C ASP A 198 31.21 -19.41 -6.90
N PRO A 199 30.64 -18.25 -7.31
CA PRO A 199 29.44 -18.23 -8.13
C PRO A 199 29.66 -18.75 -9.55
N GLY A 200 30.91 -18.99 -9.97
CA GLY A 200 31.25 -19.60 -11.25
C GLY A 200 30.90 -21.07 -11.34
N ILE A 201 30.75 -21.75 -10.20
CA ILE A 201 30.38 -23.15 -10.11
C ILE A 201 28.85 -23.26 -10.15
N PRO A 202 28.25 -23.94 -11.16
CA PRO A 202 26.80 -24.08 -11.27
C PRO A 202 26.14 -24.66 -10.02
N GLU A 203 26.75 -25.68 -9.42
CA GLU A 203 26.23 -26.35 -8.21
C GLU A 203 26.25 -25.42 -6.99
N ALA A 204 27.24 -24.52 -6.89
CA ALA A 204 27.29 -23.51 -5.84
C ALA A 204 26.18 -22.45 -6.01
N ARG A 205 25.85 -22.06 -7.26
CA ARG A 205 24.70 -21.18 -7.53
C ARG A 205 23.38 -21.86 -7.20
N GLU A 206 23.22 -23.12 -7.57
CA GLU A 206 22.03 -23.91 -7.21
C GLU A 206 21.85 -24.01 -5.69
N TRP A 207 22.95 -24.20 -4.94
CA TRP A 207 22.92 -24.18 -3.48
C TRP A 207 22.40 -22.84 -2.91
N VAL A 208 22.76 -21.70 -3.52
CA VAL A 208 22.19 -20.40 -3.13
C VAL A 208 20.68 -20.35 -3.40
N SER A 209 20.24 -20.74 -4.60
CA SER A 209 18.81 -20.76 -4.95
C SER A 209 18.01 -21.66 -4.02
N ARG A 210 18.51 -22.86 -3.72
CA ARG A 210 17.84 -23.82 -2.82
C ARG A 210 17.60 -23.27 -1.41
N ARG A 211 18.53 -22.47 -0.86
CA ARG A 211 18.35 -21.82 0.46
C ARG A 211 17.23 -20.80 0.44
N VAL A 212 17.11 -20.04 -0.65
CA VAL A 212 16.00 -19.11 -0.84
C VAL A 212 14.68 -19.87 -1.01
N MET A 213 14.69 -20.94 -1.82
CA MET A 213 13.50 -21.74 -2.08
C MET A 213 13.02 -22.52 -0.85
N GLU A 214 13.91 -22.97 0.03
CA GLU A 214 13.52 -23.54 1.33
C GLU A 214 12.73 -22.54 2.18
N VAL A 215 13.13 -21.26 2.17
CA VAL A 215 12.35 -20.21 2.83
C VAL A 215 11.02 -19.95 2.11
N MET A 216 11.03 -19.93 0.79
CA MET A 216 9.81 -19.79 -0.02
C MET A 216 8.81 -20.91 0.25
N ASP A 217 9.26 -22.14 0.47
CA ASP A 217 8.36 -23.29 0.66
C ASP A 217 7.77 -23.35 2.07
N HIS A 218 8.57 -22.98 3.09
CA HIS A 218 8.18 -23.17 4.49
C HIS A 218 7.62 -21.92 5.18
N TYR A 219 7.87 -20.72 4.64
CA TYR A 219 7.56 -19.48 5.34
C TYR A 219 6.65 -18.55 4.54
N ASP A 220 5.81 -17.80 5.24
CA ASP A 220 4.88 -16.82 4.66
C ASP A 220 5.50 -15.42 4.50
N VAL A 221 6.63 -15.35 3.80
CA VAL A 221 7.30 -14.07 3.52
C VAL A 221 6.56 -13.26 2.45
N ASP A 222 6.72 -11.93 2.49
CA ASP A 222 6.15 -11.03 1.48
C ASP A 222 7.17 -10.68 0.38
N GLY A 223 8.47 -10.86 0.68
CA GLY A 223 9.54 -10.68 -0.29
C GLY A 223 10.83 -11.44 0.03
N ILE A 224 11.66 -11.58 -0.98
CA ILE A 224 13.05 -12.01 -0.92
C ILE A 224 13.94 -10.80 -1.26
N HIS A 225 15.02 -10.64 -0.50
CA HIS A 225 15.93 -9.51 -0.63
C HIS A 225 17.39 -9.98 -0.68
N PHE A 226 18.16 -9.54 -1.69
CA PHE A 226 19.62 -9.59 -1.64
C PHE A 226 20.20 -8.18 -1.40
N ASP A 227 21.31 -8.09 -0.69
CA ASP A 227 22.07 -6.86 -0.53
C ASP A 227 23.09 -6.67 -1.66
N ASP A 228 24.19 -5.97 -1.39
CA ASP A 228 25.18 -5.56 -2.39
C ASP A 228 26.31 -6.56 -2.59
N TYR A 229 26.32 -7.68 -1.86
CA TYR A 229 27.48 -8.56 -1.85
C TYR A 229 27.47 -9.62 -2.96
N PHE A 230 28.23 -9.35 -4.03
CA PHE A 230 28.50 -10.28 -5.11
C PHE A 230 30.01 -10.67 -5.15
N TYR A 231 30.69 -10.54 -6.29
CA TYR A 231 32.13 -10.78 -6.40
C TYR A 231 32.92 -9.58 -5.85
N TYR A 232 33.92 -9.70 -4.97
CA TYR A 232 34.71 -8.54 -4.53
C TYR A 232 36.22 -8.77 -4.59
N GLU A 233 36.87 -8.30 -5.64
CA GLU A 233 38.22 -8.81 -5.93
C GLU A 233 39.33 -7.77 -5.93
N SER A 234 39.08 -6.57 -6.40
CA SER A 234 40.17 -5.68 -6.82
C SER A 234 40.86 -4.88 -5.70
N TYR A 235 40.43 -5.00 -4.45
CA TYR A 235 40.93 -4.11 -3.38
C TYR A 235 41.66 -4.83 -2.23
N LEU A 236 41.37 -6.11 -1.94
CA LEU A 236 41.93 -6.83 -0.78
C LEU A 236 42.08 -8.36 -1.00
N GLY A 237 42.40 -8.78 -2.22
CA GLY A 237 42.61 -10.19 -2.59
C GLY A 237 41.66 -10.63 -3.68
N GLU A 238 42.22 -11.23 -4.73
CA GLU A 238 41.46 -11.81 -5.85
C GLU A 238 40.69 -13.03 -5.37
N LEU A 239 39.54 -13.32 -5.97
CA LEU A 239 38.79 -14.55 -5.68
C LEU A 239 39.57 -15.80 -6.11
N GLU A 240 40.54 -15.64 -7.02
CA GLU A 240 41.36 -16.71 -7.60
C GLU A 240 40.52 -17.82 -8.26
N ASP A 241 39.54 -17.43 -9.09
CA ASP A 241 38.58 -18.31 -9.78
C ASP A 241 39.00 -18.64 -11.24
N GLN A 242 40.28 -18.49 -11.58
CA GLN A 242 40.78 -18.73 -12.94
C GLN A 242 40.64 -20.20 -13.37
N ASP A 243 40.74 -21.13 -12.42
CA ASP A 243 40.51 -22.55 -12.63
C ASP A 243 39.01 -22.83 -12.92
N THR A 244 38.12 -22.21 -12.15
CA THR A 244 36.67 -22.25 -12.37
C THR A 244 36.31 -21.66 -13.73
N PHE A 245 36.87 -20.50 -14.09
CA PHE A 245 36.69 -19.91 -15.42
C PHE A 245 37.12 -20.87 -16.52
N THR A 246 38.31 -21.47 -16.42
CA THR A 246 38.81 -22.41 -17.43
C THR A 246 37.90 -23.63 -17.58
N LYS A 247 37.37 -24.13 -16.46
CA LYS A 247 36.50 -25.31 -16.43
C LYS A 247 35.11 -25.04 -16.99
N TYR A 248 34.49 -23.91 -16.63
CA TYR A 248 33.05 -23.67 -16.88
C TYR A 248 32.75 -22.65 -17.99
N ASN A 249 33.72 -21.84 -18.43
CA ASN A 249 33.50 -20.85 -19.50
C ASN A 249 33.21 -21.49 -20.87
N SER A 250 33.77 -22.67 -21.15
CA SER A 250 33.61 -23.37 -22.45
C SER A 250 33.86 -22.50 -23.70
N GLY A 251 34.70 -21.45 -23.57
CA GLY A 251 35.01 -20.50 -24.63
C GLY A 251 33.92 -19.46 -24.94
N GLN A 252 32.87 -19.33 -24.11
CA GLN A 252 31.77 -18.38 -24.34
C GLN A 252 32.17 -16.92 -24.10
N PHE A 253 33.06 -16.67 -23.14
CA PHE A 253 33.53 -15.34 -22.77
C PHE A 253 35.03 -15.20 -23.00
N SER A 254 35.43 -14.05 -23.54
CA SER A 254 36.83 -13.73 -23.84
C SER A 254 37.59 -13.14 -22.65
N ASN A 255 36.88 -12.66 -21.62
CA ASN A 255 37.46 -12.12 -20.40
C ASN A 255 36.70 -12.58 -19.16
N LEU A 256 37.44 -12.65 -18.05
CA LEU A 256 36.96 -13.16 -16.77
C LEU A 256 35.83 -12.30 -16.18
N GLY A 257 35.89 -10.98 -16.35
CA GLY A 257 34.88 -10.07 -15.81
C GLY A 257 33.49 -10.26 -16.41
N ASP A 258 33.39 -10.43 -17.74
CA ASP A 258 32.11 -10.70 -18.39
C ASP A 258 31.52 -12.05 -17.96
N TRP A 259 32.37 -13.07 -17.79
CA TRP A 259 31.94 -14.37 -17.30
C TRP A 259 31.40 -14.29 -15.86
N ARG A 260 32.07 -13.55 -14.95
CA ARG A 260 31.58 -13.33 -13.58
C ARG A 260 30.25 -12.59 -13.53
N ARG A 261 30.10 -11.54 -14.35
CA ARG A 261 28.82 -10.85 -14.53
C ARG A 261 27.73 -11.81 -14.99
N ASN A 262 28.05 -12.69 -15.94
CA ASN A 262 27.12 -13.70 -16.41
C ASN A 262 26.74 -14.71 -15.33
N ASN A 263 27.66 -15.16 -14.47
CA ASN A 263 27.35 -16.08 -13.39
C ASN A 263 26.33 -15.50 -12.39
N THR A 264 26.52 -14.23 -12.01
CA THR A 264 25.55 -13.54 -11.15
C THR A 264 24.23 -13.29 -11.88
N TYR A 265 24.27 -12.94 -13.17
CA TYR A 265 23.08 -12.83 -14.01
C TYR A 265 22.26 -14.14 -14.04
N LEU A 266 22.91 -15.29 -14.20
CA LEU A 266 22.26 -16.59 -14.19
C LEU A 266 21.56 -16.85 -12.85
N LEU A 267 22.24 -16.63 -11.72
CA LEU A 267 21.62 -16.76 -10.40
C LEU A 267 20.36 -15.89 -10.27
N VAL A 268 20.46 -14.60 -10.59
CA VAL A 268 19.33 -13.66 -10.45
C VAL A 268 18.17 -14.06 -11.36
N LYS A 269 18.46 -14.46 -12.61
CA LYS A 269 17.46 -14.88 -13.58
C LYS A 269 16.76 -16.17 -13.19
N GLU A 270 17.52 -17.20 -12.82
CA GLU A 270 17.00 -18.51 -12.43
C GLU A 270 16.14 -18.39 -11.18
N LEU A 271 16.66 -17.73 -10.14
CA LEU A 271 15.94 -17.53 -8.90
C LEU A 271 14.66 -16.70 -9.08
N SER A 272 14.71 -15.66 -9.92
CA SER A 272 13.52 -14.87 -10.27
C SER A 272 12.41 -15.74 -10.87
N ASN A 273 12.77 -16.62 -11.81
CA ASN A 273 11.82 -17.54 -12.44
C ASN A 273 11.24 -18.52 -11.41
N GLU A 274 12.06 -19.08 -10.52
CA GLU A 274 11.63 -20.00 -9.47
C GLU A 274 10.67 -19.33 -8.46
N ILE A 275 11.01 -18.13 -7.98
CA ILE A 275 10.15 -17.36 -7.06
C ILE A 275 8.79 -17.08 -7.70
N ARG A 276 8.79 -16.59 -8.94
CA ARG A 276 7.56 -16.26 -9.70
C ARG A 276 6.70 -17.50 -9.96
N ALA A 277 7.32 -18.65 -10.22
CA ALA A 277 6.60 -19.91 -10.43
C ALA A 277 6.00 -20.46 -9.12
N THR A 278 6.65 -20.23 -7.98
CA THR A 278 6.27 -20.84 -6.70
C THR A 278 5.23 -20.02 -5.94
N LYS A 279 5.49 -18.72 -5.73
CA LYS A 279 4.55 -17.79 -5.08
C LYS A 279 4.56 -16.45 -5.84
N PRO A 280 3.71 -16.29 -6.86
CA PRO A 280 3.73 -15.11 -7.74
C PRO A 280 3.60 -13.75 -7.03
N TRP A 281 2.96 -13.72 -5.85
CA TRP A 281 2.80 -12.51 -5.04
C TRP A 281 4.06 -12.10 -4.26
N VAL A 282 5.02 -13.02 -4.04
CA VAL A 282 6.26 -12.71 -3.33
C VAL A 282 7.14 -11.85 -4.24
N LYS A 283 7.68 -10.77 -3.68
CA LYS A 283 8.53 -9.80 -4.38
C LYS A 283 9.98 -10.24 -4.32
N PHE A 284 10.70 -10.24 -5.44
CA PHE A 284 12.16 -10.39 -5.42
C PHE A 284 12.84 -9.05 -5.68
N GLY A 285 13.72 -8.61 -4.78
CA GLY A 285 14.49 -7.40 -5.03
C GLY A 285 15.89 -7.40 -4.47
N ILE A 286 16.68 -6.43 -4.93
CA ILE A 286 18.11 -6.38 -4.67
C ILE A 286 18.52 -4.94 -4.32
N SER A 287 19.36 -4.80 -3.29
CA SER A 287 19.93 -3.53 -2.83
C SER A 287 21.43 -3.44 -3.17
N PRO A 288 21.79 -3.05 -4.40
CA PRO A 288 23.18 -2.95 -4.80
C PRO A 288 23.82 -1.64 -4.30
N ALA A 289 25.15 -1.51 -4.43
CA ALA A 289 25.77 -0.19 -4.24
C ALA A 289 25.16 0.85 -5.20
N ALA A 290 25.25 2.15 -4.85
CA ALA A 290 24.49 3.17 -5.58
C ALA A 290 24.91 3.35 -7.05
N VAL A 291 26.18 3.22 -7.38
CA VAL A 291 26.69 3.50 -8.73
C VAL A 291 26.89 2.19 -9.49
N TRP A 292 26.13 2.01 -10.57
CA TRP A 292 26.30 0.89 -11.50
C TRP A 292 27.65 0.96 -12.23
N GLY A 293 27.90 2.04 -12.95
CA GLY A 293 29.14 2.30 -13.70
C GLY A 293 29.33 3.81 -13.88
N ASN A 294 30.57 4.28 -13.85
CA ASN A 294 30.88 5.69 -14.10
C ASN A 294 31.02 5.95 -15.60
N LYS A 295 30.41 7.03 -16.09
CA LYS A 295 30.57 7.43 -17.49
C LYS A 295 32.04 7.71 -17.88
N LYS A 296 32.80 8.31 -16.96
CA LYS A 296 34.22 8.61 -17.17
C LYS A 296 35.12 7.38 -17.26
N ASP A 297 34.68 6.23 -16.76
CA ASP A 297 35.48 4.99 -16.72
C ASP A 297 35.16 4.08 -17.92
N GLY A 298 34.52 4.62 -18.97
CA GLY A 298 34.23 3.88 -20.20
C GLY A 298 32.88 3.18 -20.21
N HIS A 299 31.94 3.56 -19.34
CA HIS A 299 30.54 3.10 -19.36
C HIS A 299 29.61 4.18 -19.91
N PRO A 300 29.35 4.30 -21.22
CA PRO A 300 28.59 5.41 -21.80
C PRO A 300 27.17 5.57 -21.24
N SER A 301 26.55 4.47 -20.82
CA SER A 301 25.22 4.44 -20.18
C SER A 301 25.26 4.68 -18.67
N GLY A 302 26.46 4.88 -18.10
CA GLY A 302 26.67 5.09 -16.66
C GLY A 302 26.27 6.48 -16.19
N SER A 303 26.24 6.66 -14.87
CA SER A 303 25.94 7.95 -14.27
C SER A 303 27.12 8.92 -14.44
N ASN A 304 26.86 10.22 -14.38
CA ASN A 304 27.90 11.25 -14.41
C ASN A 304 28.58 11.38 -13.04
N THR A 305 29.15 10.28 -12.57
CA THR A 305 29.78 10.15 -11.28
C THR A 305 31.26 9.77 -11.41
N SER A 306 31.93 9.83 -10.28
CA SER A 306 33.34 9.51 -10.08
C SER A 306 33.53 8.54 -8.93
N ALA A 307 32.53 7.69 -8.65
CA ALA A 307 32.56 6.77 -7.53
C ALA A 307 33.77 5.83 -7.67
N GLY A 308 34.57 5.67 -6.62
CA GLY A 308 35.81 4.91 -6.72
C GLY A 308 35.62 3.43 -7.05
N LEU A 309 34.43 2.88 -6.81
CA LEU A 309 34.16 1.44 -6.87
C LEU A 309 32.73 1.12 -7.35
N PRO A 310 32.39 1.32 -8.65
CA PRO A 310 31.09 0.98 -9.21
C PRO A 310 30.80 -0.53 -9.21
N ASN A 311 29.53 -0.92 -9.14
CA ASN A 311 29.13 -2.34 -9.06
C ASN A 311 29.51 -3.15 -10.30
N TYR A 312 29.40 -2.58 -11.50
CA TYR A 312 29.64 -3.30 -12.74
C TYR A 312 31.09 -3.83 -12.80
N ASP A 313 32.04 -3.03 -12.32
CA ASP A 313 33.47 -3.32 -12.36
C ASP A 313 33.96 -4.04 -11.10
N ARG A 314 33.52 -3.60 -9.91
CA ARG A 314 34.01 -4.17 -8.65
C ARG A 314 33.24 -5.42 -8.24
N SER A 315 31.91 -5.30 -8.26
CA SER A 315 31.00 -6.34 -7.75
C SER A 315 30.70 -7.42 -8.80
N PHE A 316 31.09 -7.17 -10.06
CA PHE A 316 30.67 -7.91 -11.24
C PHE A 316 29.14 -8.10 -11.27
N ALA A 317 28.41 -7.05 -10.87
CA ALA A 317 26.97 -7.03 -10.76
C ALA A 317 26.39 -6.04 -11.79
N ASP A 318 25.87 -6.57 -12.90
CA ASP A 318 25.24 -5.77 -13.94
C ASP A 318 23.77 -5.43 -13.58
N THR A 319 23.62 -4.62 -12.53
CA THR A 319 22.33 -4.28 -11.93
C THR A 319 21.41 -3.53 -12.89
N LYS A 320 21.97 -2.75 -13.82
CA LYS A 320 21.22 -2.10 -14.89
C LYS A 320 20.52 -3.14 -15.77
N ARG A 321 21.22 -4.19 -16.17
CA ARG A 321 20.66 -5.27 -17.00
C ARG A 321 19.53 -6.02 -16.28
N TRP A 322 19.64 -6.22 -14.96
CA TRP A 322 18.57 -6.87 -14.20
C TRP A 322 17.27 -6.06 -14.19
N VAL A 323 17.38 -4.73 -14.21
CA VAL A 323 16.24 -3.83 -14.35
C VAL A 323 15.71 -3.83 -15.78
N GLU A 324 16.59 -3.71 -16.78
CA GLU A 324 16.19 -3.63 -18.19
C GLU A 324 15.51 -4.92 -18.69
N GLU A 325 15.91 -6.07 -18.16
CA GLU A 325 15.29 -7.37 -18.45
C GLU A 325 14.18 -7.75 -17.45
N GLU A 326 13.84 -6.85 -16.50
CA GLU A 326 12.77 -7.06 -15.50
C GLU A 326 12.93 -8.37 -14.71
N LEU A 327 14.17 -8.70 -14.32
CA LEU A 327 14.49 -9.91 -13.55
C LEU A 327 14.11 -9.78 -12.08
N ILE A 328 13.98 -8.56 -11.57
CA ILE A 328 13.64 -8.26 -10.18
C ILE A 328 12.38 -7.40 -10.14
N ASP A 329 11.59 -7.52 -9.08
CA ASP A 329 10.37 -6.72 -8.90
C ASP A 329 10.68 -5.33 -8.29
N TYR A 330 11.80 -5.20 -7.58
CA TYR A 330 12.31 -3.90 -7.16
C TYR A 330 13.84 -3.86 -7.07
N ILE A 331 14.38 -2.67 -7.21
CA ILE A 331 15.79 -2.36 -6.96
C ILE A 331 15.90 -1.28 -5.88
N ALA A 332 16.88 -1.43 -4.98
CA ALA A 332 17.09 -0.54 -3.85
C ALA A 332 18.54 0.00 -3.78
N PRO A 333 19.02 0.80 -4.75
CA PRO A 333 20.39 1.31 -4.72
C PRO A 333 20.72 2.03 -3.42
N GLN A 334 21.87 1.69 -2.83
CA GLN A 334 22.38 2.24 -1.58
C GLN A 334 22.98 3.64 -1.78
N VAL A 335 22.13 4.65 -1.96
CA VAL A 335 22.54 6.06 -2.19
C VAL A 335 22.98 6.72 -0.87
N TYR A 336 24.08 6.22 -0.32
CA TYR A 336 24.62 6.67 0.96
C TYR A 336 25.49 7.92 0.84
N PHE A 337 25.06 8.87 0.02
CA PHE A 337 25.78 10.10 -0.30
C PHE A 337 24.90 11.31 -0.04
N THR A 338 25.52 12.46 0.16
CA THR A 338 24.80 13.74 0.25
C THR A 338 24.62 14.33 -1.15
N PHE A 339 23.72 15.30 -1.31
CA PHE A 339 23.65 16.11 -2.54
C PHE A 339 24.97 16.81 -2.86
N ALA A 340 25.77 17.12 -1.83
CA ALA A 340 27.06 17.77 -1.94
C ALA A 340 28.23 16.81 -2.16
N ASN A 341 28.00 15.50 -2.23
CA ASN A 341 29.08 14.54 -2.40
C ASN A 341 29.78 14.76 -3.76
N PRO A 342 31.09 15.04 -3.80
CA PRO A 342 31.76 15.42 -5.04
C PRO A 342 31.96 14.26 -6.02
N SER A 343 31.88 13.01 -5.55
CA SER A 343 32.10 11.83 -6.37
C SER A 343 30.81 11.18 -6.83
N ALA A 344 29.76 11.21 -6.01
CA ALA A 344 28.47 10.62 -6.31
C ALA A 344 27.35 11.47 -5.67
N PRO A 345 27.04 12.65 -6.25
CA PRO A 345 25.96 13.50 -5.73
C PRO A 345 24.65 12.72 -5.66
N TYR A 346 23.94 12.82 -4.54
CA TYR A 346 22.68 12.10 -4.33
C TYR A 346 21.67 12.31 -5.49
N GLY A 347 21.49 13.57 -5.90
CA GLY A 347 20.58 13.95 -7.00
C GLY A 347 20.94 13.30 -8.35
N GLU A 348 22.24 13.25 -8.69
CA GLU A 348 22.72 12.62 -9.94
C GLU A 348 22.47 11.12 -9.93
N VAL A 349 22.80 10.44 -8.83
CA VAL A 349 22.63 8.98 -8.72
C VAL A 349 21.16 8.60 -8.77
N THR A 350 20.30 9.30 -8.03
CA THR A 350 18.85 9.02 -7.98
C THR A 350 18.15 9.37 -9.29
N ASP A 351 18.52 10.47 -9.96
CA ASP A 351 18.01 10.83 -11.28
C ASP A 351 18.40 9.79 -12.33
N TRP A 352 19.65 9.30 -12.29
CA TRP A 352 20.09 8.23 -13.18
C TRP A 352 19.26 6.96 -12.99
N TRP A 353 19.05 6.50 -11.76
CA TRP A 353 18.21 5.33 -11.50
C TRP A 353 16.75 5.52 -11.90
N SER A 354 16.22 6.73 -11.71
CA SER A 354 14.87 7.09 -12.18
C SER A 354 14.75 6.96 -13.71
N LYS A 355 15.81 7.30 -14.45
CA LYS A 355 15.86 7.09 -15.91
C LYS A 355 15.99 5.62 -16.30
N VAL A 356 16.73 4.82 -15.54
CA VAL A 356 16.87 3.37 -15.80
C VAL A 356 15.55 2.63 -15.57
N ILE A 357 14.79 3.03 -14.55
CA ILE A 357 13.52 2.37 -14.17
C ILE A 357 12.33 2.82 -15.03
N LYS A 358 12.47 3.94 -15.74
CA LYS A 358 11.38 4.53 -16.50
C LYS A 358 10.83 3.52 -17.52
N GLU A 359 9.51 3.34 -17.49
CA GLU A 359 8.79 2.37 -18.34
C GLU A 359 9.26 0.92 -18.15
N ARG A 360 9.59 0.53 -16.91
CA ARG A 360 9.90 -0.85 -16.51
C ARG A 360 8.95 -1.33 -15.42
N ASN A 361 8.68 -2.62 -15.40
CA ASN A 361 7.94 -3.33 -14.36
C ASN A 361 8.84 -3.65 -13.15
N VAL A 362 9.51 -2.63 -12.64
CA VAL A 362 10.43 -2.73 -11.50
C VAL A 362 10.25 -1.48 -10.65
N HIS A 363 10.05 -1.61 -9.35
CA HIS A 363 10.03 -0.45 -8.46
C HIS A 363 11.44 0.02 -8.12
N LEU A 364 11.63 1.34 -8.03
CA LEU A 364 12.83 1.94 -7.47
C LEU A 364 12.56 2.38 -6.02
N TYR A 365 13.33 1.83 -5.10
CA TYR A 365 13.42 2.29 -3.72
C TYR A 365 14.80 2.88 -3.47
N ILE A 366 14.96 3.86 -2.59
CA ILE A 366 16.29 4.43 -2.30
C ILE A 366 16.78 3.95 -0.94
N GLY A 367 17.97 3.34 -0.91
CA GLY A 367 18.69 3.04 0.32
C GLY A 367 19.26 4.32 0.95
N GLN A 368 18.85 4.62 2.18
CA GLN A 368 19.18 5.85 2.91
C GLN A 368 20.18 5.61 4.02
N ALA A 369 21.18 6.48 4.16
CA ALA A 369 22.29 6.31 5.11
C ALA A 369 22.03 6.90 6.50
N LEU A 370 20.96 6.47 7.18
CA LEU A 370 20.66 6.93 8.54
C LEU A 370 21.85 6.72 9.50
N TYR A 371 22.62 5.66 9.29
CA TYR A 371 23.82 5.35 10.08
C TYR A 371 24.95 6.39 9.99
N LYS A 372 24.99 7.23 8.94
CA LYS A 372 26.06 8.23 8.75
C LYS A 372 25.86 9.49 9.58
N ILE A 373 24.65 9.71 10.11
CA ILE A 373 24.33 10.91 10.86
C ILE A 373 25.22 11.00 12.08
N ASN A 374 25.95 12.11 12.18
CA ASN A 374 26.97 12.42 13.17
C ASN A 374 28.19 11.49 13.22
N ASP A 375 28.23 10.44 12.40
CA ASP A 375 29.31 9.45 12.35
C ASP A 375 30.11 9.48 11.04
N ASN A 376 29.95 10.53 10.21
CA ASN A 376 30.61 10.68 8.92
C ASN A 376 31.39 11.99 8.78
N ALA A 377 32.51 11.97 8.06
CA ALA A 377 33.31 13.19 7.84
C ALA A 377 32.60 14.25 6.95
N ASP A 378 31.59 13.86 6.19
CA ASP A 378 30.76 14.79 5.41
C ASP A 378 29.96 15.71 6.35
N GLN A 379 30.26 17.00 6.30
CA GLN A 379 29.63 18.04 7.12
C GLN A 379 28.10 18.12 6.94
N TYR A 380 27.56 17.64 5.82
CA TYR A 380 26.12 17.63 5.57
C TYR A 380 25.41 16.48 6.29
N PHE A 381 26.14 15.50 6.81
CA PHE A 381 25.61 14.50 7.76
C PHE A 381 25.81 14.88 9.23
N GLN A 382 26.20 16.12 9.54
CA GLN A 382 26.50 16.58 10.90
C GLN A 382 25.45 17.55 11.43
N GLY A 383 25.02 17.36 12.69
CA GLY A 383 24.14 18.27 13.42
C GLY A 383 22.87 18.66 12.66
N ASN A 384 22.58 19.96 12.61
CA ASN A 384 21.42 20.50 11.89
C ASN A 384 21.53 20.37 10.36
N ASN A 385 22.74 20.25 9.80
CA ASN A 385 22.89 20.02 8.37
C ASN A 385 22.34 18.66 7.97
N ALA A 386 22.46 17.65 8.85
CA ALA A 386 21.90 16.32 8.63
C ALA A 386 20.37 16.35 8.50
N VAL A 387 19.71 17.19 9.29
CA VAL A 387 18.26 17.40 9.21
C VAL A 387 17.88 17.95 7.85
N GLN A 388 18.52 19.05 7.43
CA GLN A 388 18.24 19.67 6.14
C GLN A 388 18.57 18.74 4.97
N GLU A 389 19.64 17.95 5.08
CA GLU A 389 20.02 16.97 4.07
C GLU A 389 18.97 15.87 3.93
N PHE A 390 18.50 15.28 5.03
CA PHE A 390 17.45 14.26 4.98
C PHE A 390 16.11 14.81 4.49
N GLN A 391 15.75 16.05 4.86
CA GLN A 391 14.57 16.73 4.30
C GLN A 391 14.70 16.87 2.79
N ARG A 392 15.85 17.35 2.28
CA ARG A 392 16.10 17.42 0.83
C ARG A 392 15.98 16.05 0.16
N GLN A 393 16.62 15.01 0.71
CA GLN A 393 16.63 13.67 0.13
C GLN A 393 15.23 13.05 0.06
N LEU A 394 14.47 13.09 1.17
CA LEU A 394 13.14 12.49 1.20
C LEU A 394 12.10 13.31 0.42
N ASN A 395 12.18 14.64 0.42
CA ASN A 395 11.30 15.46 -0.41
C ASN A 395 11.60 15.29 -1.91
N TYR A 396 12.88 15.22 -2.28
CA TYR A 396 13.30 14.91 -3.65
C TYR A 396 12.76 13.55 -4.12
N ASN A 397 12.84 12.53 -3.26
CA ASN A 397 12.28 11.21 -3.57
C ASN A 397 10.75 11.26 -3.71
N ALA A 398 10.04 11.94 -2.80
CA ALA A 398 8.58 11.95 -2.79
C ALA A 398 7.96 12.66 -4.01
N VAL A 399 8.63 13.64 -4.62
CA VAL A 399 8.13 14.31 -5.85
C VAL A 399 8.47 13.56 -7.14
N ARG A 400 9.26 12.47 -7.05
CA ARG A 400 9.69 11.68 -8.21
C ARG A 400 8.75 10.48 -8.37
N PRO A 401 7.88 10.44 -9.39
CA PRO A 401 6.95 9.33 -9.56
C PRO A 401 7.65 7.97 -9.76
N GLU A 402 8.89 7.98 -10.26
CA GLU A 402 9.71 6.78 -10.41
C GLU A 402 10.23 6.23 -9.06
N ILE A 403 10.39 7.08 -8.03
CA ILE A 403 10.89 6.68 -6.72
C ILE A 403 9.71 6.34 -5.82
N MET A 404 9.50 5.04 -5.58
CA MET A 404 8.32 4.53 -4.89
C MET A 404 8.58 4.17 -3.43
N GLY A 405 9.74 4.53 -2.87
CA GLY A 405 10.10 4.09 -1.53
C GLY A 405 11.47 4.53 -1.04
N SER A 406 11.65 4.43 0.27
CA SER A 406 12.94 4.59 0.95
C SER A 406 13.13 3.49 1.98
N ILE A 407 14.35 2.94 2.04
CA ILE A 407 14.75 1.92 3.00
C ILE A 407 15.94 2.45 3.81
N MET A 408 15.81 2.45 5.13
CA MET A 408 16.81 3.06 6.02
C MET A 408 17.85 2.04 6.43
N TYR A 409 19.13 2.32 6.14
CA TYR A 409 20.26 1.57 6.68
C TYR A 409 20.78 2.28 7.93
N ARG A 410 20.60 1.71 9.11
CA ARG A 410 19.90 0.45 9.48
C ARG A 410 19.05 0.65 10.74
N PHE A 411 18.24 -0.33 11.12
CA PHE A 411 17.18 -0.16 12.12
C PHE A 411 17.64 0.46 13.46
N GLN A 412 18.73 0.00 14.08
CA GLN A 412 19.12 0.51 15.41
C GLN A 412 19.46 2.00 15.44
N ASN A 413 19.69 2.63 14.28
CA ASN A 413 19.91 4.08 14.22
C ASN A 413 18.66 4.89 14.59
N PHE A 414 17.46 4.29 14.55
CA PHE A 414 16.26 4.91 15.11
C PHE A 414 16.29 5.02 16.64
N ASN A 415 17.10 4.20 17.32
CA ASN A 415 17.25 4.19 18.78
C ASN A 415 18.50 4.94 19.25
N ASP A 416 19.38 5.35 18.34
CA ASP A 416 20.61 6.04 18.67
C ASP A 416 20.33 7.50 19.09
N SER A 417 20.76 7.87 20.30
CA SER A 417 20.58 9.22 20.84
C SER A 417 21.21 10.31 19.96
N ASN A 418 22.29 10.00 19.25
CA ASN A 418 22.99 10.95 18.39
C ASN A 418 22.27 11.19 17.06
N LYS A 419 21.17 10.49 16.78
CA LYS A 419 20.46 10.57 15.50
C LYS A 419 19.02 11.08 15.67
N GLN A 420 18.59 11.32 16.90
CA GLN A 420 17.20 11.65 17.23
C GLN A 420 16.71 12.94 16.57
N GLN A 421 17.58 13.91 16.29
CA GLN A 421 17.21 15.13 15.56
C GLN A 421 16.65 14.84 14.16
N VAL A 422 17.21 13.85 13.45
CA VAL A 422 16.69 13.44 12.13
C VAL A 422 15.53 12.48 12.28
N VAL A 423 15.59 11.54 13.22
CA VAL A 423 14.47 10.61 13.50
C VAL A 423 13.20 11.36 13.87
N ASN A 424 13.29 12.43 14.67
CA ASN A 424 12.14 13.26 15.04
C ASN A 424 11.55 13.98 13.83
N VAL A 425 12.37 14.61 12.98
CA VAL A 425 11.88 15.25 11.75
C VAL A 425 11.28 14.23 10.78
N MET A 426 11.85 13.03 10.69
CA MET A 426 11.23 11.95 9.93
C MET A 426 9.84 11.62 10.46
N LYS A 427 9.66 11.51 11.78
CA LYS A 427 8.38 11.16 12.39
C LYS A 427 7.33 12.29 12.30
N GLU A 428 7.77 13.53 12.49
CA GLU A 428 6.90 14.70 12.66
C GLU A 428 6.57 15.40 11.33
N ASP A 429 7.34 15.15 10.27
CA ASP A 429 7.21 15.81 8.98
C ASP A 429 7.28 14.79 7.82
N LEU A 430 8.46 14.20 7.58
CA LEU A 430 8.72 13.46 6.32
C LEU A 430 7.88 12.19 6.17
N TRP A 431 7.61 11.49 7.27
CA TRP A 431 6.77 10.28 7.37
C TRP A 431 5.57 10.50 8.32
N LEU A 432 5.07 11.73 8.40
CA LEU A 432 3.97 12.13 9.28
C LEU A 432 2.71 11.25 9.09
N THR A 433 2.30 11.02 7.84
CA THR A 433 1.13 10.21 7.50
C THR A 433 1.45 8.72 7.49
N LYS A 434 0.45 7.86 7.64
CA LYS A 434 0.60 6.44 7.28
C LYS A 434 0.67 6.30 5.76
N SER A 435 1.34 5.26 5.28
CA SER A 435 1.48 4.99 3.85
C SER A 435 1.22 3.52 3.54
N LEU A 436 0.55 3.27 2.41
CA LEU A 436 0.37 1.94 1.86
C LEU A 436 1.59 1.56 1.02
N VAL A 437 1.84 0.26 0.87
CA VAL A 437 2.87 -0.20 -0.07
C VAL A 437 2.38 0.06 -1.50
N PRO A 438 3.26 0.51 -2.42
CA PRO A 438 2.93 0.68 -3.83
C PRO A 438 2.45 -0.62 -4.47
N VAL A 439 1.43 -0.53 -5.33
CA VAL A 439 0.96 -1.67 -6.13
C VAL A 439 1.98 -2.06 -7.19
N MET A 440 2.10 -3.34 -7.50
CA MET A 440 2.88 -3.85 -8.63
C MET A 440 1.93 -4.49 -9.66
N PRO A 441 1.26 -3.70 -10.53
CA PRO A 441 0.16 -4.22 -11.35
C PRO A 441 0.55 -5.40 -12.26
N TRP A 442 1.83 -5.48 -12.67
CA TRP A 442 2.34 -6.57 -13.50
C TRP A 442 2.45 -7.92 -12.77
N LYS A 443 2.44 -7.94 -11.42
CA LYS A 443 2.41 -9.18 -10.62
C LYS A 443 0.98 -9.74 -10.48
N GLY A 444 -0.02 -9.03 -11.01
CA GLY A 444 -1.43 -9.43 -10.95
C GLY A 444 -2.08 -9.05 -9.62
N GLY A 445 -2.90 -9.97 -9.10
CA GLY A 445 -3.83 -9.66 -8.02
C GLY A 445 -5.04 -8.87 -8.51
N GLN A 446 -5.99 -8.67 -7.62
CA GLN A 446 -7.19 -7.88 -7.88
C GLN A 446 -7.68 -7.33 -6.56
N ALA A 447 -8.20 -6.09 -6.61
CA ALA A 447 -8.86 -5.49 -5.46
C ALA A 447 -9.93 -6.47 -4.91
N PRO A 448 -9.87 -6.83 -3.62
CA PRO A 448 -10.89 -7.69 -3.02
C PRO A 448 -12.28 -7.07 -3.12
N HIS A 449 -13.31 -7.88 -2.86
CA HIS A 449 -14.64 -7.33 -2.59
C HIS A 449 -14.57 -6.36 -1.41
N HIS A 450 -15.29 -5.24 -1.53
CA HIS A 450 -15.31 -4.25 -0.46
C HIS A 450 -15.99 -4.81 0.80
N PRO A 451 -15.57 -4.35 1.99
CA PRO A 451 -16.25 -4.68 3.24
C PRO A 451 -17.75 -4.34 3.21
N THR A 452 -18.54 -5.03 4.04
CA THR A 452 -19.99 -4.81 4.17
C THR A 452 -20.44 -4.77 5.63
N GLN A 453 -21.69 -4.37 5.89
CA GLN A 453 -22.32 -4.45 7.21
C GLN A 453 -21.53 -3.71 8.31
N GLY A 454 -21.09 -2.49 7.99
CA GLY A 454 -20.29 -1.66 8.86
C GLY A 454 -21.05 -1.13 10.06
N LYS A 455 -20.48 -1.24 11.26
CA LYS A 455 -21.05 -0.73 12.50
C LYS A 455 -20.03 0.07 13.30
N ILE A 456 -20.53 1.08 14.01
CA ILE A 456 -19.76 1.86 14.97
C ILE A 456 -20.43 1.80 16.35
N GLU A 457 -19.65 1.43 17.35
CA GLU A 457 -20.07 1.36 18.75
C GLU A 457 -19.24 2.33 19.59
N ALA A 458 -19.93 3.16 20.38
CA ALA A 458 -19.28 4.04 21.35
C ALA A 458 -18.77 3.22 22.54
N LEU A 459 -17.49 3.41 22.90
CA LEU A 459 -16.90 2.89 24.14
C LEU A 459 -16.55 4.08 25.06
N ALA A 460 -16.31 3.82 26.34
CA ALA A 460 -16.08 4.88 27.33
C ALA A 460 -14.99 5.91 26.94
N ASN A 461 -13.92 5.48 26.26
CA ASN A 461 -12.81 6.34 25.81
C ASN A 461 -12.32 5.97 24.39
N ALA A 462 -13.17 5.34 23.58
CA ALA A 462 -12.82 4.88 22.24
C ALA A 462 -14.09 4.65 21.42
N ARG A 463 -13.94 4.29 20.16
CA ARG A 463 -15.01 3.68 19.38
C ARG A 463 -14.53 2.41 18.72
N LYS A 464 -15.43 1.44 18.64
CA LYS A 464 -15.20 0.19 17.96
C LYS A 464 -15.89 0.23 16.61
N LEU A 465 -15.10 0.04 15.56
CA LEU A 465 -15.59 -0.24 14.22
C LEU A 465 -15.67 -1.76 14.06
N SER A 466 -16.69 -2.23 13.37
CA SER A 466 -16.77 -3.61 12.91
C SER A 466 -17.36 -3.70 11.51
N TRP A 467 -16.94 -4.70 10.75
CA TRP A 467 -17.43 -4.98 9.40
C TRP A 467 -17.33 -6.46 9.08
N VAL A 468 -18.07 -6.90 8.06
CA VAL A 468 -18.03 -8.26 7.53
C VAL A 468 -17.22 -8.27 6.24
N ASP A 469 -16.28 -9.21 6.16
CA ASP A 469 -15.53 -9.53 4.96
C ASP A 469 -15.43 -11.06 4.79
N LYS A 470 -15.93 -11.56 3.66
CA LYS A 470 -15.94 -12.98 3.28
C LYS A 470 -14.99 -13.30 2.13
N ASP A 471 -14.28 -12.31 1.59
CA ASP A 471 -13.36 -12.51 0.48
C ASP A 471 -12.06 -13.19 0.98
N PRO A 472 -11.72 -14.40 0.52
CA PRO A 472 -10.50 -15.07 0.94
C PRO A 472 -9.21 -14.35 0.48
N ASN A 473 -9.29 -13.45 -0.50
CA ASN A 473 -8.12 -12.74 -1.04
C ASN A 473 -7.74 -11.49 -0.25
N THR A 474 -8.60 -11.00 0.65
CA THR A 474 -8.24 -9.86 1.51
C THR A 474 -7.12 -10.24 2.47
N ALA A 475 -6.01 -9.52 2.41
CA ALA A 475 -4.90 -9.63 3.33
C ALA A 475 -5.03 -8.66 4.52
N TYR A 476 -5.49 -7.43 4.28
CA TYR A 476 -5.62 -6.40 5.31
C TYR A 476 -6.62 -5.31 4.91
N TYR A 477 -6.87 -4.37 5.82
CA TYR A 477 -7.76 -3.23 5.62
C TYR A 477 -7.02 -1.91 5.80
N ALA A 478 -7.41 -0.88 5.05
CA ALA A 478 -7.04 0.50 5.33
C ALA A 478 -8.25 1.24 5.91
N ILE A 479 -8.02 1.99 6.99
CA ILE A 479 -9.08 2.66 7.75
C ILE A 479 -8.81 4.16 7.71
N TYR A 480 -9.72 4.88 7.05
CA TYR A 480 -9.69 6.32 6.94
C TYR A 480 -10.71 6.92 7.88
N ARG A 481 -10.34 8.02 8.53
CA ARG A 481 -11.24 8.83 9.34
C ARG A 481 -11.57 10.12 8.61
N ILE A 482 -12.84 10.35 8.34
CA ILE A 482 -13.32 11.47 7.54
C ILE A 482 -14.37 12.27 8.32
N ASP A 483 -14.58 13.51 7.89
CA ASP A 483 -15.63 14.36 8.46
C ASP A 483 -17.00 13.82 8.02
N LYS A 484 -18.00 13.87 8.91
CA LYS A 484 -19.36 13.38 8.61
C LYS A 484 -19.92 14.13 7.40
N ASP A 485 -20.61 13.39 6.54
CA ASP A 485 -21.19 13.86 5.26
C ASP A 485 -20.17 14.26 4.17
N SER A 486 -18.86 14.08 4.41
CA SER A 486 -17.83 14.25 3.38
C SER A 486 -17.58 12.94 2.62
N SER A 487 -17.25 13.04 1.33
CA SER A 487 -16.72 11.93 0.55
C SER A 487 -15.19 11.87 0.66
N ILE A 488 -14.61 10.69 0.42
CA ILE A 488 -13.17 10.52 0.27
C ILE A 488 -12.86 9.91 -1.09
N ASP A 489 -11.87 10.46 -1.79
CA ASP A 489 -11.24 9.75 -2.89
C ASP A 489 -10.07 8.95 -2.33
N VAL A 490 -10.31 7.67 -2.05
CA VAL A 490 -9.26 6.80 -1.52
C VAL A 490 -8.10 6.67 -2.50
N ASN A 491 -8.24 6.93 -3.80
CA ASN A 491 -7.12 6.79 -4.73
C ASN A 491 -6.19 8.02 -4.75
N SER A 492 -6.59 9.12 -4.12
CA SER A 492 -5.78 10.35 -4.04
C SER A 492 -4.67 10.25 -2.98
N ASP A 493 -3.57 10.95 -3.20
CA ASP A 493 -2.51 11.09 -2.19
C ASP A 493 -3.01 11.76 -0.91
N GLU A 494 -3.92 12.72 -1.03
CA GLU A 494 -4.56 13.43 0.09
C GLU A 494 -5.29 12.48 1.06
N SER A 495 -5.74 11.30 0.60
CA SER A 495 -6.32 10.28 1.48
C SER A 495 -5.37 9.81 2.58
N ALA A 496 -4.05 9.95 2.40
CA ALA A 496 -3.05 9.61 3.41
C ALA A 496 -3.19 10.44 4.70
N LEU A 497 -3.65 11.69 4.60
CA LEU A 497 -3.94 12.55 5.76
C LEU A 497 -5.09 12.00 6.61
N LYS A 498 -5.98 11.21 6.00
CA LYS A 498 -7.14 10.61 6.65
C LYS A 498 -6.88 9.15 7.05
N LEU A 499 -5.82 8.51 6.57
CA LEU A 499 -5.45 7.12 6.88
C LEU A 499 -4.94 7.00 8.32
N ILE A 500 -5.76 6.42 9.21
CA ILE A 500 -5.43 6.30 10.64
C ILE A 500 -4.89 4.93 11.03
N ALA A 501 -5.17 3.88 10.25
CA ALA A 501 -4.68 2.54 10.53
C ALA A 501 -4.66 1.65 9.29
N THR A 502 -3.77 0.66 9.33
CA THR A 502 -3.86 -0.55 8.51
C THR A 502 -3.98 -1.75 9.45
N VAL A 503 -4.86 -2.69 9.14
CA VAL A 503 -5.22 -3.78 10.05
C VAL A 503 -5.20 -5.10 9.29
N ARG A 504 -4.34 -6.03 9.70
CA ARG A 504 -4.27 -7.38 9.11
C ARG A 504 -5.61 -8.09 9.28
N LYS A 505 -6.05 -8.83 8.26
CA LYS A 505 -7.25 -9.64 8.35
C LYS A 505 -7.08 -10.73 9.41
N SER A 506 -8.10 -10.89 10.24
CA SER A 506 -8.20 -12.02 11.17
C SER A 506 -9.03 -13.16 10.57
N ASP A 507 -8.90 -14.36 11.11
CA ASP A 507 -9.67 -15.55 10.69
C ASP A 507 -11.19 -15.44 11.02
N LYS A 508 -11.61 -14.38 11.71
CA LYS A 508 -13.01 -14.16 12.06
C LYS A 508 -13.79 -13.60 10.88
N ALA A 509 -15.06 -13.96 10.75
CA ALA A 509 -15.93 -13.37 9.72
C ALA A 509 -16.20 -11.86 9.96
N VAL A 510 -16.25 -11.46 11.23
CA VAL A 510 -16.38 -10.06 11.65
C VAL A 510 -15.01 -9.54 12.03
N GLN A 511 -14.61 -8.46 11.39
CA GLN A 511 -13.36 -7.74 11.60
C GLN A 511 -13.62 -6.52 12.46
N GLU A 512 -12.62 -6.10 13.22
CA GLU A 512 -12.79 -5.06 14.23
C GLU A 512 -11.57 -4.14 14.29
N PHE A 513 -11.82 -2.87 14.59
CA PHE A 513 -10.78 -1.88 14.89
C PHE A 513 -11.25 -0.92 15.98
N ILE A 514 -10.33 -0.53 16.86
CA ILE A 514 -10.63 0.42 17.94
C ILE A 514 -9.88 1.73 17.66
N ASP A 515 -10.64 2.79 17.33
CA ASP A 515 -10.09 4.14 17.26
C ASP A 515 -10.19 4.79 18.64
N ARG A 516 -9.02 5.11 19.21
CA ARG A 516 -8.86 5.73 20.54
C ARG A 516 -8.74 7.27 20.48
N GLY A 517 -8.96 7.90 19.33
CA GLY A 517 -8.93 9.36 19.21
C GLY A 517 -10.08 10.05 19.95
N SER A 518 -9.92 11.30 20.38
CA SER A 518 -10.97 12.09 21.04
C SER A 518 -11.81 12.87 20.02
N ASN A 519 -12.74 12.21 19.34
CA ASN A 519 -13.61 12.86 18.35
C ASN A 519 -15.08 12.62 18.68
N ASP A 520 -15.87 13.63 18.39
CA ASP A 520 -17.33 13.62 18.45
C ASP A 520 -17.88 12.65 17.38
N LEU A 521 -18.56 11.58 17.82
CA LEU A 521 -19.13 10.56 16.92
C LEU A 521 -20.21 11.14 15.99
N ASP A 522 -20.79 12.28 16.34
CA ASP A 522 -21.75 12.96 15.50
C ASP A 522 -21.11 13.78 14.38
N LYS A 523 -19.76 13.89 14.36
CA LYS A 523 -19.00 14.66 13.36
C LYS A 523 -18.04 13.80 12.54
N VAL A 524 -17.99 12.49 12.77
CA VAL A 524 -17.02 11.60 12.13
C VAL A 524 -17.72 10.46 11.40
N ALA A 525 -17.17 10.12 10.24
CA ALA A 525 -17.39 8.86 9.55
C ALA A 525 -16.06 8.15 9.30
N TYR A 526 -16.13 6.88 8.92
CA TYR A 526 -14.97 6.07 8.58
C TYR A 526 -15.16 5.48 7.20
N ALA A 527 -14.09 5.43 6.42
CA ALA A 527 -14.03 4.65 5.20
C ALA A 527 -13.12 3.44 5.45
N VAL A 528 -13.60 2.24 5.16
CA VAL A 528 -12.83 1.00 5.30
C VAL A 528 -12.69 0.34 3.93
N THR A 529 -11.45 0.17 3.47
CA THR A 529 -11.13 -0.56 2.22
C THR A 529 -10.44 -1.89 2.56
N ALA A 530 -10.65 -2.91 1.73
CA ALA A 530 -9.96 -4.19 1.78
C ALA A 530 -8.82 -4.20 0.76
N LEU A 531 -7.69 -4.83 1.10
CA LEU A 531 -6.50 -4.91 0.26
C LEU A 531 -6.00 -6.34 0.16
N ASP A 532 -5.60 -6.76 -1.05
CA ASP A 532 -4.95 -8.05 -1.27
C ASP A 532 -3.45 -8.01 -0.90
N ARG A 533 -2.73 -9.12 -1.05
CA ARG A 533 -1.28 -9.19 -0.77
C ARG A 533 -0.42 -8.34 -1.72
N LEU A 534 -0.95 -7.92 -2.87
CA LEU A 534 -0.28 -7.03 -3.81
C LEU A 534 -0.78 -5.57 -3.66
N HIS A 535 -1.53 -5.29 -2.59
CA HIS A 535 -2.02 -3.98 -2.18
C HIS A 535 -3.04 -3.35 -3.13
N ASN A 536 -3.67 -4.16 -3.99
CA ASN A 536 -4.83 -3.74 -4.77
C ASN A 536 -5.98 -3.45 -3.80
N GLU A 537 -6.60 -2.29 -3.93
CA GLU A 537 -7.50 -1.76 -2.93
C GLU A 537 -8.94 -1.71 -3.43
N SER A 538 -9.86 -2.24 -2.61
CA SER A 538 -11.28 -2.23 -2.88
C SER A 538 -11.85 -0.81 -2.82
N ARG A 539 -13.10 -0.68 -3.28
CA ARG A 539 -13.94 0.47 -2.90
C ARG A 539 -14.16 0.50 -1.39
N GLU A 540 -14.51 1.67 -0.87
CA GLU A 540 -14.71 1.89 0.55
C GLU A 540 -16.11 1.52 1.03
N LEU A 541 -16.17 0.95 2.23
CA LEU A 541 -17.36 0.91 3.07
C LEU A 541 -17.37 2.14 3.98
N ILE A 542 -18.43 2.96 3.90
CA ILE A 542 -18.63 4.09 4.82
C ILE A 542 -19.34 3.61 6.09
N ILE A 543 -18.76 3.91 7.26
CA ILE A 543 -19.29 3.60 8.58
C ILE A 543 -19.49 4.91 9.34
N SER A 544 -20.73 5.25 9.68
CA SER A 544 -21.04 6.41 10.52
C SER A 544 -22.30 6.13 11.37
N THR A 545 -22.60 7.01 12.33
CA THR A 545 -23.87 6.95 13.06
C THR A 545 -25.03 7.28 12.13
N ASN A 546 -26.01 6.38 12.04
CA ASN A 546 -27.15 6.42 11.10
C ASN A 546 -26.75 6.40 9.62
N GLN A 547 -25.98 5.38 9.22
CA GLN A 547 -25.61 5.09 7.84
C GLN A 547 -26.18 3.73 7.39
N SER A 548 -26.57 3.61 6.12
CA SER A 548 -26.87 2.33 5.49
C SER A 548 -25.65 1.40 5.46
N ASN A 549 -25.89 0.10 5.60
CA ASN A 549 -24.86 -0.94 5.51
C ASN A 549 -24.35 -1.16 4.07
N TYR A 550 -25.05 -0.66 3.06
CA TYR A 550 -24.84 -0.99 1.65
C TYR A 550 -24.64 0.23 0.74
N PHE A 551 -25.09 1.40 1.16
CA PHE A 551 -25.09 2.61 0.32
C PHE A 551 -24.54 3.83 1.05
N TYR A 552 -23.46 4.42 0.55
CA TYR A 552 -22.82 5.55 1.24
C TYR A 552 -23.62 6.85 1.15
N ASP A 553 -24.52 6.99 0.17
CA ASP A 553 -25.37 8.17 0.02
C ASP A 553 -26.61 8.15 0.93
N ILE A 554 -26.80 7.07 1.72
CA ILE A 554 -27.87 6.92 2.70
C ILE A 554 -27.33 7.10 4.12
N GLY A 555 -27.15 8.35 4.51
CA GLY A 555 -26.76 8.75 5.87
C GLY A 555 -27.90 9.38 6.68
N ASN A 556 -27.53 10.26 7.61
CA ASN A 556 -28.42 10.91 8.58
C ASN A 556 -29.67 11.56 7.95
N GLN A 557 -29.51 12.22 6.80
CA GLN A 557 -30.60 12.87 6.07
C GLN A 557 -31.69 11.90 5.58
N TYR A 558 -31.37 10.60 5.49
CA TYR A 558 -32.26 9.50 5.14
C TYR A 558 -32.39 8.48 6.26
N ALA A 559 -32.12 8.86 7.51
CA ALA A 559 -32.22 7.94 8.65
C ALA A 559 -33.58 7.24 8.74
N TRP A 560 -34.64 7.93 8.32
CA TRP A 560 -36.00 7.40 8.25
C TRP A 560 -36.18 6.26 7.22
N ALA A 561 -35.32 6.18 6.19
CA ALA A 561 -35.39 5.22 5.09
C ALA A 561 -34.35 4.10 5.17
N ILE A 562 -33.33 4.21 6.04
CA ILE A 562 -32.20 3.25 6.11
C ILE A 562 -32.70 1.82 6.24
N ASN A 563 -33.55 1.55 7.24
CA ASN A 563 -34.04 0.20 7.50
C ASN A 563 -34.82 -0.38 6.32
N ALA A 564 -35.61 0.47 5.64
CA ALA A 564 -36.36 0.04 4.46
C ALA A 564 -35.43 -0.29 3.29
N ILE A 565 -34.45 0.58 3.02
CA ILE A 565 -33.51 0.41 1.91
C ILE A 565 -32.65 -0.84 2.13
N ASP A 566 -32.04 -0.98 3.31
CA ASP A 566 -31.16 -2.11 3.63
C ASP A 566 -31.93 -3.44 3.58
N ASN A 567 -33.13 -3.50 4.17
CA ASN A 567 -33.94 -4.72 4.19
C ASN A 567 -34.38 -5.17 2.79
N LEU A 568 -34.85 -4.23 1.95
CA LEU A 568 -35.27 -4.57 0.59
C LEU A 568 -34.07 -4.91 -0.31
N TYR A 569 -32.89 -4.34 -0.06
CA TYR A 569 -31.66 -4.70 -0.76
C TYR A 569 -31.22 -6.14 -0.42
N GLU A 570 -31.23 -6.51 0.87
CA GLU A 570 -30.91 -7.86 1.34
C GLU A 570 -31.82 -8.95 0.76
N ARG A 571 -33.07 -8.59 0.47
CA ARG A 571 -34.07 -9.48 -0.17
C ARG A 571 -33.97 -9.53 -1.70
N GLY A 572 -33.05 -8.80 -2.32
CA GLY A 572 -32.92 -8.71 -3.78
C GLY A 572 -34.08 -7.98 -4.49
N ILE A 573 -34.90 -7.25 -3.72
CA ILE A 573 -36.07 -6.51 -4.23
C ILE A 573 -35.61 -5.23 -4.92
N VAL A 574 -34.70 -4.49 -4.29
CA VAL A 574 -34.10 -3.27 -4.85
C VAL A 574 -32.60 -3.43 -5.06
N SER A 575 -32.06 -2.65 -5.97
CA SER A 575 -30.62 -2.49 -6.22
C SER A 575 -30.24 -1.02 -6.19
N GLY A 576 -28.95 -0.73 -5.97
CA GLY A 576 -28.39 0.60 -6.17
C GLY A 576 -28.37 1.02 -7.64
N VAL A 577 -27.88 2.24 -7.88
CA VAL A 577 -27.69 2.81 -9.23
C VAL A 577 -26.27 2.62 -9.77
N GLY A 578 -25.43 1.84 -9.06
CA GLY A 578 -24.00 1.73 -9.31
C GLY A 578 -23.19 2.52 -8.28
N ASP A 579 -21.88 2.27 -8.26
CA ASP A 579 -20.91 2.99 -7.41
C ASP A 579 -21.29 3.13 -5.94
N GLY A 580 -21.88 2.09 -5.33
CA GLY A 580 -22.24 2.11 -3.92
C GLY A 580 -23.34 3.12 -3.56
N LYS A 581 -24.07 3.65 -4.55
CA LYS A 581 -25.18 4.59 -4.34
C LYS A 581 -26.54 3.93 -4.48
N PHE A 582 -27.47 4.36 -3.66
CA PHE A 582 -28.89 4.07 -3.84
C PHE A 582 -29.61 5.15 -4.66
N ALA A 583 -29.10 6.38 -4.66
CA ALA A 583 -29.71 7.59 -5.21
C ALA A 583 -31.13 7.87 -4.67
N PRO A 584 -31.27 8.13 -3.36
CA PRO A 584 -32.56 8.18 -2.67
C PRO A 584 -33.54 9.22 -3.22
N GLN A 585 -33.03 10.32 -3.79
CA GLN A 585 -33.83 11.44 -4.33
C GLN A 585 -34.25 11.25 -5.79
N ASN A 586 -33.69 10.27 -6.50
CA ASN A 586 -34.11 10.05 -7.88
C ASN A 586 -35.59 9.64 -7.91
N ASN A 587 -36.34 10.21 -8.84
CA ASN A 587 -37.73 9.84 -9.06
C ASN A 587 -37.81 8.40 -9.61
N VAL A 588 -38.82 7.66 -9.16
CA VAL A 588 -39.07 6.28 -9.60
C VAL A 588 -39.97 6.30 -10.83
N THR A 589 -39.68 5.46 -11.84
CA THR A 589 -40.58 5.28 -12.99
C THR A 589 -41.73 4.32 -12.67
N ARG A 590 -42.83 4.40 -13.41
CA ARG A 590 -43.96 3.47 -13.27
C ARG A 590 -43.56 2.01 -13.49
N ALA A 591 -42.59 1.75 -14.36
CA ALA A 591 -42.03 0.41 -14.58
C ALA A 591 -41.17 -0.07 -13.40
N ASP A 592 -40.26 0.78 -12.91
CA ASP A 592 -39.41 0.45 -11.77
C ASP A 592 -40.25 0.13 -10.53
N PHE A 593 -41.26 0.97 -10.24
CA PHE A 593 -42.13 0.74 -9.09
C PHE A 593 -42.90 -0.58 -9.21
N LEU A 594 -43.41 -0.91 -10.40
CA LEU A 594 -44.10 -2.19 -10.65
C LEU A 594 -43.17 -3.39 -10.39
N ILE A 595 -41.93 -3.32 -10.87
CA ILE A 595 -40.93 -4.38 -10.63
C ILE A 595 -40.69 -4.57 -9.13
N VAL A 596 -40.45 -3.46 -8.41
CA VAL A 596 -40.19 -3.50 -6.96
C VAL A 596 -41.40 -4.10 -6.23
N VAL A 597 -42.63 -3.71 -6.56
CA VAL A 597 -43.85 -4.29 -5.99
C VAL A 597 -43.94 -5.79 -6.28
N MET A 598 -43.82 -6.20 -7.55
CA MET A 598 -43.92 -7.61 -7.93
C MET A 598 -42.88 -8.48 -7.21
N LYS A 599 -41.61 -8.04 -7.18
CA LYS A 599 -40.55 -8.73 -6.44
C LYS A 599 -40.84 -8.83 -4.96
N SER A 600 -41.39 -7.76 -4.37
CA SER A 600 -41.66 -7.75 -2.93
C SER A 600 -42.72 -8.77 -2.50
N TYR A 601 -43.68 -9.07 -3.38
CA TYR A 601 -44.73 -10.07 -3.13
C TYR A 601 -44.42 -11.43 -3.80
N GLY A 602 -43.18 -11.65 -4.25
CA GLY A 602 -42.76 -12.94 -4.83
C GLY A 602 -43.51 -13.31 -6.12
N ILE A 603 -44.00 -12.32 -6.87
CA ILE A 603 -44.75 -12.57 -8.11
C ILE A 603 -43.75 -12.94 -9.21
N GLU A 604 -43.75 -14.21 -9.59
CA GLU A 604 -42.87 -14.72 -10.65
C GLU A 604 -43.30 -14.25 -12.04
N LEU A 605 -42.32 -14.09 -12.93
CA LEU A 605 -42.55 -13.74 -14.32
C LEU A 605 -43.19 -14.91 -15.06
N ASP A 606 -44.21 -14.62 -15.85
CA ASP A 606 -44.77 -15.63 -16.73
C ASP A 606 -43.82 -15.93 -17.90
N SER A 607 -43.67 -17.23 -18.20
CA SER A 607 -42.94 -17.73 -19.36
C SER A 607 -43.70 -17.48 -20.67
N TYR A 608 -45.03 -17.29 -20.61
CA TYR A 608 -45.89 -17.09 -21.78
C TYR A 608 -46.66 -15.77 -21.72
N ILE A 609 -46.05 -14.70 -22.25
CA ILE A 609 -46.72 -13.40 -22.41
C ILE A 609 -47.36 -13.35 -23.81
N THR A 610 -48.67 -13.60 -23.86
CA THR A 610 -49.45 -13.59 -25.12
C THR A 610 -49.99 -12.21 -25.51
N GLY A 611 -49.83 -11.20 -24.65
CA GLY A 611 -50.22 -9.81 -24.92
C GLY A 611 -49.66 -8.82 -23.90
N ASN A 612 -49.41 -7.57 -24.34
CA ASN A 612 -48.86 -6.50 -23.51
C ASN A 612 -49.55 -5.14 -23.80
N PHE A 613 -49.16 -4.08 -23.10
CA PHE A 613 -49.53 -2.71 -23.47
C PHE A 613 -48.78 -2.29 -24.74
N ALA A 614 -49.39 -1.41 -25.53
CA ALA A 614 -48.85 -0.94 -26.81
C ALA A 614 -47.51 -0.19 -26.66
N ASP A 615 -47.25 0.38 -25.48
CA ASP A 615 -46.02 1.10 -25.14
C ASP A 615 -45.07 0.29 -24.23
N ALA A 616 -45.21 -1.03 -24.18
CA ALA A 616 -44.32 -1.88 -23.39
C ALA A 616 -42.89 -1.98 -23.98
N GLY A 617 -42.75 -1.91 -25.31
CA GLY A 617 -41.45 -2.05 -25.99
C GLY A 617 -40.72 -3.37 -25.69
N ASP A 618 -39.44 -3.44 -26.06
CA ASP A 618 -38.51 -4.53 -25.72
C ASP A 618 -37.43 -4.01 -24.75
N LYS A 619 -37.75 -4.00 -23.46
CA LYS A 619 -36.92 -3.46 -22.38
C LYS A 619 -36.96 -4.38 -21.16
N TYR A 620 -36.10 -4.11 -20.17
CA TYR A 620 -35.96 -4.93 -18.96
C TYR A 620 -37.28 -5.13 -18.18
N TYR A 621 -38.23 -4.20 -18.29
CA TYR A 621 -39.54 -4.27 -17.64
C TYR A 621 -40.63 -4.96 -18.48
N THR A 622 -40.40 -5.26 -19.77
CA THR A 622 -41.44 -5.75 -20.68
C THR A 622 -42.12 -7.00 -20.16
N LYS A 623 -41.34 -7.94 -19.59
CA LYS A 623 -41.89 -9.18 -19.03
C LYS A 623 -42.71 -8.96 -17.76
N TYR A 624 -42.25 -8.08 -16.88
CA TYR A 624 -42.98 -7.69 -15.67
C TYR A 624 -44.31 -7.06 -16.04
N LEU A 625 -44.30 -6.13 -16.99
CA LEU A 625 -45.49 -5.42 -17.41
C LEU A 625 -46.52 -6.34 -18.08
N GLY A 626 -46.08 -7.29 -18.92
CA GLY A 626 -46.96 -8.27 -19.53
C GLY A 626 -47.57 -9.23 -18.50
N THR A 627 -46.77 -9.70 -17.54
CA THR A 627 -47.22 -10.53 -16.42
C THR A 627 -48.25 -9.78 -15.57
N ALA A 628 -47.96 -8.54 -15.19
CA ALA A 628 -48.86 -7.70 -14.40
C ALA A 628 -50.18 -7.40 -15.12
N LYS A 629 -50.13 -7.19 -16.45
CA LYS A 629 -51.35 -7.03 -17.26
C LYS A 629 -52.19 -8.30 -17.28
N ARG A 630 -51.57 -9.45 -17.49
CA ARG A 630 -52.27 -10.75 -17.53
C ARG A 630 -52.91 -11.10 -16.20
N LEU A 631 -52.20 -10.84 -15.10
CA LEU A 631 -52.66 -11.07 -13.73
C LEU A 631 -53.63 -10.00 -13.22
N GLY A 632 -54.01 -9.00 -14.03
CA GLY A 632 -54.94 -7.95 -13.62
C GLY A 632 -54.35 -6.92 -12.62
N LEU A 633 -53.06 -7.03 -12.28
CA LEU A 633 -52.38 -6.16 -11.31
C LEU A 633 -52.33 -4.69 -11.74
N VAL A 634 -52.34 -4.43 -13.06
CA VAL A 634 -52.35 -3.09 -13.64
C VAL A 634 -53.29 -2.97 -14.82
N SER A 635 -53.83 -1.77 -15.02
CA SER A 635 -54.94 -1.49 -15.94
C SER A 635 -54.56 -0.46 -17.02
N GLY A 636 -53.38 0.17 -16.89
CA GLY A 636 -52.91 1.21 -17.79
C GLY A 636 -53.58 2.58 -17.57
N VAL A 637 -53.38 3.49 -18.53
CA VAL A 637 -53.90 4.86 -18.54
C VAL A 637 -54.95 5.09 -19.65
N GLY A 638 -55.44 4.00 -20.27
CA GLY A 638 -56.32 4.04 -21.45
C GLY A 638 -55.58 3.81 -22.77
N ASN A 639 -56.33 3.60 -23.86
CA ASN A 639 -55.80 3.34 -25.21
C ASN A 639 -54.75 2.22 -25.29
N ASN A 640 -54.88 1.21 -24.44
CA ASN A 640 -53.90 0.12 -24.29
C ASN A 640 -52.47 0.60 -23.96
N ARG A 641 -52.31 1.66 -23.16
CA ARG A 641 -51.00 2.21 -22.73
C ARG A 641 -50.79 2.13 -21.22
N TYR A 642 -49.54 2.01 -20.79
CA TYR A 642 -49.14 2.01 -19.38
C TYR A 642 -48.25 3.20 -18.97
N LEU A 643 -47.52 3.80 -19.92
CA LEU A 643 -46.49 4.82 -19.70
C LEU A 643 -45.36 4.35 -18.77
N PRO A 644 -44.64 3.26 -19.10
CA PRO A 644 -43.67 2.65 -18.19
C PRO A 644 -42.54 3.58 -17.74
N GLU A 645 -42.11 4.52 -18.59
CA GLU A 645 -40.91 5.34 -18.35
C GLU A 645 -41.21 6.70 -17.71
N THR A 646 -42.48 7.01 -17.48
CA THR A 646 -42.82 8.25 -16.79
C THR A 646 -42.62 8.08 -15.29
N THR A 647 -42.17 9.16 -14.63
CA THR A 647 -42.04 9.20 -13.17
C THR A 647 -43.40 9.03 -12.52
N ILE A 648 -43.47 8.19 -11.50
CA ILE A 648 -44.73 7.85 -10.83
C ILE A 648 -45.15 8.94 -9.85
N THR A 649 -46.43 9.33 -9.89
CA THR A 649 -47.03 10.21 -8.87
C THR A 649 -47.37 9.43 -7.61
N ARG A 650 -47.45 10.12 -6.46
CA ARG A 650 -47.85 9.48 -5.19
C ARG A 650 -49.19 8.76 -5.32
N GLN A 651 -50.19 9.36 -5.95
CA GLN A 651 -51.50 8.72 -6.11
C GLN A 651 -51.43 7.46 -6.99
N ASP A 652 -50.63 7.47 -8.07
CA ASP A 652 -50.45 6.30 -8.94
C ASP A 652 -49.75 5.14 -8.25
N MET A 653 -48.76 5.47 -7.41
CA MET A 653 -48.03 4.50 -6.59
C MET A 653 -48.99 3.69 -5.71
N PHE A 654 -49.90 4.38 -5.02
CA PHE A 654 -50.90 3.71 -4.17
C PHE A 654 -51.96 2.97 -4.99
N VAL A 655 -52.32 3.43 -6.19
CA VAL A 655 -53.26 2.69 -7.06
C VAL A 655 -52.68 1.36 -7.53
N ILE A 656 -51.41 1.34 -7.95
CA ILE A 656 -50.74 0.09 -8.34
C ILE A 656 -50.67 -0.86 -7.15
N LEU A 657 -50.24 -0.35 -6.00
CA LEU A 657 -50.12 -1.15 -4.78
C LEU A 657 -51.47 -1.69 -4.30
N TYR A 658 -52.52 -0.87 -4.33
CA TYR A 658 -53.89 -1.27 -3.98
C TYR A 658 -54.33 -2.45 -4.85
N ARG A 659 -54.14 -2.37 -6.17
CA ARG A 659 -54.56 -3.45 -7.09
C ARG A 659 -53.80 -4.74 -6.85
N VAL A 660 -52.49 -4.66 -6.65
CA VAL A 660 -51.69 -5.85 -6.33
C VAL A 660 -52.18 -6.49 -5.03
N LEU A 661 -52.39 -5.69 -3.99
CA LEU A 661 -52.87 -6.20 -2.70
C LEU A 661 -54.31 -6.70 -2.74
N GLU A 662 -55.18 -6.11 -3.56
CA GLU A 662 -56.55 -6.59 -3.78
C GLU A 662 -56.54 -7.96 -4.44
N GLU A 663 -55.73 -8.15 -5.49
CA GLU A 663 -55.60 -9.42 -6.20
C GLU A 663 -54.96 -10.51 -5.32
N LEU A 664 -54.02 -10.13 -4.45
CA LEU A 664 -53.39 -11.05 -3.49
C LEU A 664 -54.23 -11.31 -2.23
N GLU A 665 -55.41 -10.69 -2.11
CA GLU A 665 -56.26 -10.72 -0.90
C GLU A 665 -55.53 -10.25 0.38
N GLN A 666 -54.57 -9.33 0.22
CA GLN A 666 -53.66 -8.82 1.26
C GLN A 666 -53.87 -7.33 1.54
N LEU A 667 -55.04 -6.76 1.21
CA LEU A 667 -55.33 -5.36 1.54
C LEU A 667 -55.22 -5.12 3.05
N PRO A 668 -54.53 -4.05 3.48
CA PRO A 668 -54.41 -3.75 4.89
C PRO A 668 -55.78 -3.44 5.47
N LYS A 669 -56.05 -3.96 6.68
CA LYS A 669 -57.28 -3.62 7.40
C LYS A 669 -57.21 -2.15 7.82
N ALA A 670 -58.31 -1.41 7.66
CA ALA A 670 -58.44 -0.07 8.21
C ALA A 670 -58.16 -0.15 9.72
N GLY A 671 -57.09 0.52 10.16
CA GLY A 671 -56.68 0.48 11.56
C GLY A 671 -57.53 1.44 12.39
N ASN A 672 -57.58 1.23 13.71
CA ASN A 672 -57.98 2.26 14.68
C ASN A 672 -56.94 3.40 14.76
N SER A 673 -56.37 3.82 13.62
CA SER A 673 -55.35 4.87 13.54
C SER A 673 -55.92 6.25 13.90
N GLY A 674 -57.25 6.40 13.86
CA GLY A 674 -57.95 7.67 14.06
C GLY A 674 -57.72 8.68 12.92
N ARG A 675 -57.11 8.25 11.81
CA ARG A 675 -56.78 9.10 10.67
C ARG A 675 -57.84 8.96 9.56
N SER A 676 -58.35 10.11 9.11
CA SER A 676 -59.27 10.22 7.95
C SER A 676 -58.61 11.05 6.87
N LEU A 677 -58.99 10.82 5.61
CA LEU A 677 -58.55 11.65 4.49
C LEU A 677 -58.87 13.14 4.71
N ASP A 678 -60.00 13.43 5.36
CA ASP A 678 -60.50 14.79 5.59
C ASP A 678 -59.58 15.64 6.49
N GLN A 679 -58.57 15.03 7.11
CA GLN A 679 -57.55 15.72 7.91
C GLN A 679 -56.47 16.40 7.05
N PHE A 680 -56.44 16.14 5.73
CA PHE A 680 -55.44 16.68 4.81
C PHE A 680 -56.04 17.75 3.90
N ASN A 681 -55.31 18.86 3.73
CA ASN A 681 -55.79 20.05 3.02
C ASN A 681 -55.92 19.86 1.50
N ASP A 682 -55.19 18.91 0.93
CA ASP A 682 -55.08 18.66 -0.51
C ASP A 682 -55.85 17.41 -0.97
N THR A 683 -56.82 16.98 -0.17
CA THR A 683 -57.72 15.86 -0.51
C THR A 683 -58.47 16.09 -1.83
N SER A 684 -58.81 17.35 -2.15
CA SER A 684 -59.45 17.71 -3.42
C SER A 684 -58.58 17.47 -4.66
N ASP A 685 -57.27 17.32 -4.49
CA ASP A 685 -56.32 17.14 -5.60
C ASP A 685 -56.18 15.66 -5.99
N ILE A 686 -56.80 14.75 -5.25
CA ILE A 686 -56.81 13.31 -5.54
C ILE A 686 -57.77 13.03 -6.69
N ASP A 687 -57.29 12.38 -7.76
CA ASP A 687 -58.19 11.99 -8.84
C ASP A 687 -59.16 10.89 -8.38
N ASN A 688 -60.37 10.91 -8.92
CA ASN A 688 -61.42 9.94 -8.60
C ASN A 688 -60.95 8.47 -8.69
N TYR A 689 -60.06 8.14 -9.64
CA TYR A 689 -59.53 6.78 -9.79
C TYR A 689 -58.62 6.35 -8.64
N ALA A 690 -57.99 7.30 -7.93
CA ALA A 690 -57.05 7.04 -6.84
C ALA A 690 -57.69 7.16 -5.45
N LEU A 691 -58.88 7.76 -5.35
CA LEU A 691 -59.54 8.05 -4.07
C LEU A 691 -59.70 6.81 -3.18
N LYS A 692 -60.15 5.68 -3.74
CA LYS A 692 -60.33 4.42 -2.99
C LYS A 692 -59.01 3.91 -2.40
N ALA A 693 -57.94 3.91 -3.21
CA ALA A 693 -56.62 3.46 -2.79
C ALA A 693 -56.04 4.37 -1.71
N MET A 694 -56.05 5.69 -1.95
CA MET A 694 -55.55 6.69 -1.01
C MET A 694 -56.27 6.59 0.34
N LYS A 695 -57.61 6.47 0.32
CA LYS A 695 -58.42 6.30 1.54
C LYS A 695 -58.01 5.09 2.35
N LEU A 696 -57.92 3.93 1.72
CA LEU A 696 -57.51 2.72 2.41
C LEU A 696 -56.15 2.88 3.11
N PHE A 697 -55.14 3.39 2.39
CA PHE A 697 -53.79 3.46 2.95
C PHE A 697 -53.62 4.57 4.00
N VAL A 698 -54.39 5.66 3.92
CA VAL A 698 -54.46 6.67 5.00
C VAL A 698 -55.09 6.07 6.26
N GLU A 699 -56.25 5.41 6.13
CA GLU A 699 -56.97 4.81 7.27
C GLU A 699 -56.18 3.65 7.90
N ALA A 700 -55.44 2.87 7.10
CA ALA A 700 -54.49 1.86 7.57
C ALA A 700 -53.23 2.44 8.23
N GLY A 701 -53.05 3.77 8.22
CA GLY A 701 -51.88 4.45 8.78
C GLY A 701 -50.58 4.13 8.01
N MET A 702 -50.70 3.79 6.73
CA MET A 702 -49.59 3.51 5.83
C MET A 702 -49.14 4.76 5.07
N VAL A 703 -50.04 5.74 4.93
CA VAL A 703 -49.78 7.08 4.36
C VAL A 703 -49.94 8.14 5.43
N GLN A 704 -48.93 9.00 5.57
CA GLN A 704 -48.93 10.06 6.58
C GLN A 704 -48.83 11.48 6.00
N GLY A 705 -48.42 11.61 4.73
CA GLY A 705 -48.15 12.93 4.15
C GLY A 705 -46.98 13.64 4.82
N ASP A 706 -46.97 14.97 4.77
CA ASP A 706 -46.07 15.83 5.57
C ASP A 706 -46.69 16.30 6.91
N GLY A 707 -47.80 15.67 7.31
CA GLY A 707 -48.62 16.05 8.46
C GLY A 707 -49.73 17.05 8.13
N VAL A 708 -49.67 17.72 6.98
CA VAL A 708 -50.70 18.68 6.52
C VAL A 708 -51.27 18.31 5.15
N ASN A 709 -50.45 17.78 4.26
CA ASN A 709 -50.78 17.47 2.86
C ASN A 709 -50.32 16.05 2.47
N LEU A 710 -51.07 15.39 1.59
CA LEU A 710 -50.78 14.06 1.01
C LEU A 710 -49.88 14.12 -0.23
N LYS A 711 -49.89 15.26 -0.93
CA LYS A 711 -49.20 15.60 -2.18
C LYS A 711 -49.48 14.61 -3.31
N PRO A 712 -50.76 14.34 -3.67
CA PRO A 712 -51.13 13.24 -4.57
C PRO A 712 -50.50 13.35 -5.96
N LYS A 713 -50.26 14.57 -6.46
CA LYS A 713 -49.68 14.84 -7.79
C LYS A 713 -48.16 14.87 -7.83
N THR A 714 -47.48 14.94 -6.69
CA THR A 714 -46.01 15.00 -6.65
C THR A 714 -45.41 13.65 -7.01
N THR A 715 -44.27 13.66 -7.70
CA THR A 715 -43.53 12.43 -8.03
C THR A 715 -42.91 11.80 -6.79
N SER A 716 -42.84 10.47 -6.76
CA SER A 716 -42.23 9.74 -5.64
C SER A 716 -40.77 9.43 -5.90
N THR A 717 -39.95 9.70 -4.88
CA THR A 717 -38.53 9.35 -4.85
C THR A 717 -38.31 7.87 -4.55
N ARG A 718 -37.09 7.37 -4.84
CA ARG A 718 -36.69 5.98 -4.55
C ARG A 718 -36.80 5.64 -3.06
N ALA A 719 -36.35 6.55 -2.19
CA ALA A 719 -36.43 6.35 -0.74
C ALA A 719 -37.88 6.26 -0.25
N GLU A 720 -38.76 7.14 -0.72
CA GLU A 720 -40.18 7.12 -0.36
C GLU A 720 -40.88 5.83 -0.83
N ALA A 721 -40.64 5.41 -2.08
CA ALA A 721 -41.25 4.22 -2.64
C ALA A 721 -40.89 2.95 -1.85
N VAL A 722 -39.61 2.82 -1.47
CA VAL A 722 -39.12 1.70 -0.64
C VAL A 722 -39.68 1.78 0.78
N GLN A 723 -39.73 2.97 1.38
CA GLN A 723 -40.30 3.13 2.73
C GLN A 723 -41.78 2.73 2.79
N VAL A 724 -42.57 3.08 1.77
CA VAL A 724 -43.98 2.68 1.69
C VAL A 724 -44.12 1.17 1.67
N LEU A 725 -43.32 0.47 0.86
CA LEU A 725 -43.34 -0.99 0.80
C LEU A 725 -42.90 -1.62 2.11
N TYR A 726 -41.82 -1.12 2.71
CA TYR A 726 -41.32 -1.62 3.99
C TYR A 726 -42.36 -1.49 5.11
N ASN A 727 -43.10 -0.38 5.16
CA ASN A 727 -44.17 -0.18 6.14
C ASN A 727 -45.29 -1.24 6.03
N LEU A 728 -45.51 -1.81 4.84
CA LEU A 728 -46.51 -2.86 4.63
C LEU A 728 -46.03 -4.24 5.08
N PHE A 729 -44.73 -4.51 5.01
CA PHE A 729 -44.15 -5.78 5.49
C PHE A 729 -43.92 -5.80 7.00
N SER A 730 -43.81 -4.62 7.61
CA SER A 730 -43.41 -4.46 9.02
C SER A 730 -44.59 -4.37 9.99
N LYS A 731 -45.82 -4.33 9.48
CA LYS A 731 -47.07 -4.33 10.23
C LYS A 731 -47.88 -5.57 9.87
#